data_AF-A0A2T0LV24-F1
#
_entry.id   AF-A0A2T0LV24-F1
#
_cell.length_a   1.000
_cell.length_b   1.000
_cell.length_c   1.000
_cell.angle_alpha   90.00
_cell.angle_beta   90.00
_cell.angle_gamma   90.00
#
_symmetry.space_group_name_H-M   'P 1'
#
loop_
_entity.id
_entity.type
_entity.pdbx_description
1 polymer ?
#
loop_
_entity_poly.entity_id
_entity_poly.type
_entity_poly.pdbx_seq_one_letter_code
_entity_poly.pdbx_strand_id
1 'polypeptide(L)'
;MKTLGAFALALVFLVAHALFGAPARAGAQPLDEQMLRLDIDRMTPRVVTEHDQTLRVTGSVSNVSDRRISDVIVQLQLGQRQSSERELRGAMAEAPPTDTPITDWIDLAAELEPGQSARIDIAVPLADGTFPVGEPGVHPMLVNVNGTPAYGGPARLAALHLLLPVVGVPGQGTRATPPAPTPVSVLWPITSSSPKVVAAPYDEQIVLSDDRLAAELRPGGRLDALVSSALARRDDLVFGSLCFAIDPELVDTVEAMTSGYQVHTPSGTIPGKGRNDAKRWLASLRDLVAGHCVVQIPYADASLSTLTRLPGSEELTDDALTGASVLSVLKVQPRQGVVWPSGSLTQDALGAAARSGATTMITGPLQVRTSANDGANTGLGSAPFDISGTGLRALPYDSLVAAGLAGEGNAASANLTPADEPDVAAQNGIAAVAFRAGLDDQDTAAPVLVAPPRRWEISATELDTLLDSLTALRLSGLVQPTSLDDLLAGEAAGTAAPRDMTASSASSASLREPDQSVLDELADVQRTAADLEQAMAVDPTRQVQPAAVVQPLHNAVLRATSAAWRTDVGTAAAVAAPAREQTDALTHRVTVATPEQAVSLASDSSPLPVTLSNSLPVAITVKINLENIAGLRPADIPDTPLAAGSRVTRYIPADALRTGRFNINVALTTPGGTRLGTPAQLELTSTEFGLFTVVLTATAGGALVLLSGRRIYRRVRGDRTDRS
;
A
#
# COMPACT_ATOMS: atom_id res chain seq x y z
N MET A 1 72.66 -38.64 30.43
CA MET A 1 71.46 -37.84 30.78
C MET A 1 71.27 -36.63 29.85
N LYS A 2 71.45 -36.77 28.53
CA LYS A 2 71.19 -35.70 27.53
C LYS A 2 70.23 -36.13 26.40
N THR A 3 69.85 -37.40 26.34
CA THR A 3 68.98 -37.96 25.29
C THR A 3 67.50 -38.06 25.70
N LEU A 4 67.18 -37.99 26.99
CA LEU A 4 65.79 -38.01 27.49
C LEU A 4 65.11 -36.62 27.43
N GLY A 5 65.87 -35.52 27.54
CA GLY A 5 65.32 -34.16 27.45
C GLY A 5 64.87 -33.76 26.05
N ALA A 6 65.59 -34.20 25.01
CA ALA A 6 65.24 -33.90 23.62
C ALA A 6 63.98 -34.64 23.16
N PHE A 7 63.75 -35.86 23.67
CA PHE A 7 62.56 -36.64 23.36
C PHE A 7 61.30 -36.07 24.05
N ALA A 8 61.44 -35.59 25.29
CA ALA A 8 60.34 -34.93 26.00
C ALA A 8 59.96 -33.59 25.34
N LEU A 9 60.93 -32.81 24.85
CA LEU A 9 60.63 -31.54 24.17
C LEU A 9 59.98 -31.75 22.80
N ALA A 10 60.40 -32.76 22.03
CA ALA A 10 59.79 -33.11 20.75
C ALA A 10 58.36 -33.66 20.92
N LEU A 11 58.11 -34.44 21.97
CA LEU A 11 56.77 -34.96 22.28
C LEU A 11 55.82 -33.83 22.71
N VAL A 12 56.29 -32.85 23.50
CA VAL A 12 55.49 -31.67 23.88
C VAL A 12 55.19 -30.79 22.66
N PHE A 13 56.12 -30.64 21.72
CA PHE A 13 55.88 -29.85 20.49
C PHE A 13 54.91 -30.54 19.52
N LEU A 14 54.95 -31.88 19.43
CA LEU A 14 54.01 -32.68 18.63
C LEU A 14 52.61 -32.75 19.25
N VAL A 15 52.52 -32.87 20.58
CA VAL A 15 51.24 -32.87 21.30
C VAL A 15 50.61 -31.46 21.31
N ALA A 16 51.41 -30.39 21.35
CA ALA A 16 50.90 -29.02 21.20
C ALA A 16 50.36 -28.72 19.79
N HIS A 17 50.96 -29.29 18.73
CA HIS A 17 50.40 -29.21 17.37
C HIS A 17 49.15 -30.07 17.19
N ALA A 18 49.01 -31.18 17.93
CA ALA A 18 47.83 -32.03 17.87
C ALA A 18 46.63 -31.49 18.69
N LEU A 19 46.87 -30.66 19.71
CA LEU A 19 45.83 -30.06 20.54
C LEU A 19 45.38 -28.67 20.08
N PHE A 20 46.18 -27.95 19.28
CA PHE A 20 45.83 -26.62 18.75
C PHE A 20 45.85 -26.52 17.21
N GLY A 21 46.27 -27.57 16.50
CA GLY A 21 46.18 -27.67 15.04
C GLY A 21 44.89 -28.36 14.62
N ALA A 22 43.74 -27.72 14.83
CA ALA A 22 42.62 -28.00 13.93
C ALA A 22 43.14 -27.70 12.51
N PRO A 23 42.88 -28.54 11.48
CA PRO A 23 43.03 -28.04 10.13
C PRO A 23 42.21 -26.78 10.09
N ALA A 24 42.83 -25.66 9.72
CA ALA A 24 42.07 -24.61 9.08
C ALA A 24 41.46 -25.30 7.86
N ARG A 25 40.25 -25.86 8.04
CA ARG A 25 39.27 -25.80 6.98
C ARG A 25 39.32 -24.33 6.62
N ALA A 26 39.88 -24.04 5.45
CA ALA A 26 39.50 -22.84 4.76
C ALA A 26 37.98 -22.86 4.85
N GLY A 27 37.42 -22.05 5.76
CA GLY A 27 36.01 -21.81 5.75
C GLY A 27 35.81 -21.30 4.34
N ALA A 28 35.12 -22.09 3.51
CA ALA A 28 34.47 -21.51 2.37
C ALA A 28 33.69 -20.34 2.98
N GLN A 29 34.16 -19.11 2.71
CA GLN A 29 33.31 -17.97 2.96
C GLN A 29 32.00 -18.31 2.25
N PRO A 30 30.85 -18.17 2.92
CA PRO A 30 29.59 -18.31 2.21
C PRO A 30 29.66 -17.34 1.03
N LEU A 31 29.65 -17.85 -0.19
CA LEU A 31 29.37 -17.07 -1.39
C LEU A 31 27.86 -16.81 -1.37
N ASP A 32 27.43 -16.00 -0.38
CA ASP A 32 26.04 -15.55 -0.21
C ASP A 32 25.79 -14.24 -0.99
N GLU A 33 26.81 -13.70 -1.65
CA GLU A 33 26.67 -12.51 -2.50
C GLU A 33 26.42 -12.94 -3.94
N GLN A 34 25.25 -12.55 -4.45
CA GLN A 34 24.92 -12.66 -5.87
C GLN A 34 26.01 -11.97 -6.71
N MET A 35 26.74 -12.75 -7.52
CA MET A 35 27.88 -12.21 -8.27
C MET A 35 27.48 -11.72 -9.67
N LEU A 36 26.57 -12.45 -10.32
CA LEU A 36 26.01 -12.11 -11.61
C LEU A 36 24.51 -11.83 -11.47
N ARG A 37 24.02 -10.81 -12.16
CA ARG A 37 22.60 -10.63 -12.46
C ARG A 37 22.33 -11.11 -13.87
N LEU A 38 21.27 -11.89 -14.04
CA LEU A 38 20.84 -12.45 -15.31
C LEU A 38 19.45 -11.91 -15.61
N ASP A 39 19.34 -11.11 -16.65
CA ASP A 39 18.11 -10.47 -17.11
C ASP A 39 17.71 -11.12 -18.46
N ILE A 40 16.46 -11.57 -18.63
CA ILE A 40 15.96 -12.13 -19.91
C ILE A 40 15.02 -11.14 -20.59
N ASP A 41 15.45 -10.61 -21.73
CA ASP A 41 14.70 -9.62 -22.50
C ASP A 41 13.59 -10.25 -23.35
N ARG A 42 13.83 -11.46 -23.88
CA ARG A 42 12.90 -12.11 -24.80
C ARG A 42 13.11 -13.61 -24.87
N MET A 43 12.00 -14.35 -24.88
CA MET A 43 11.94 -15.74 -25.32
C MET A 43 10.93 -15.87 -26.45
N THR A 44 11.31 -16.52 -27.55
CA THR A 44 10.42 -16.72 -28.70
C THR A 44 10.63 -18.10 -29.32
N PRO A 45 9.58 -18.91 -29.51
CA PRO A 45 8.21 -18.65 -29.08
C PRO A 45 8.05 -18.79 -27.55
N ARG A 46 6.99 -18.19 -27.00
CA ARG A 46 6.60 -18.34 -25.58
C ARG A 46 5.81 -19.63 -25.33
N VAL A 47 5.16 -20.13 -26.38
CA VAL A 47 4.42 -21.39 -26.43
C VAL A 47 4.90 -22.14 -27.67
N VAL A 48 5.46 -23.34 -27.48
CA VAL A 48 5.97 -24.15 -28.60
C VAL A 48 4.84 -24.95 -29.22
N THR A 49 4.76 -24.89 -30.55
CA THR A 49 3.81 -25.62 -31.40
C THR A 49 4.57 -26.50 -32.39
N GLU A 50 3.87 -27.40 -33.08
CA GLU A 50 4.44 -28.25 -34.11
C GLU A 50 5.06 -27.48 -35.30
N HIS A 51 4.72 -26.19 -35.45
CA HIS A 51 5.14 -25.33 -36.55
C HIS A 51 6.41 -24.51 -36.23
N ASP A 52 6.82 -24.48 -34.97
CA ASP A 52 7.98 -23.70 -34.55
C ASP A 52 9.29 -24.38 -34.95
N GLN A 53 10.23 -23.59 -35.47
CA GLN A 53 11.52 -24.11 -35.96
C GLN A 53 12.67 -23.85 -35.00
N THR A 54 12.57 -22.79 -34.20
CA THR A 54 13.67 -22.33 -33.34
C THR A 54 13.12 -21.69 -32.09
N LEU A 55 13.69 -22.07 -30.94
CA LEU A 55 13.55 -21.35 -29.69
C LEU A 55 14.74 -20.40 -29.55
N ARG A 56 14.46 -19.10 -29.47
CA ARG A 56 15.47 -18.07 -29.25
C ARG A 56 15.29 -17.41 -27.88
N VAL A 57 16.36 -17.36 -27.11
CA VAL A 57 16.42 -16.72 -25.80
C VAL A 57 17.45 -15.60 -25.87
N THR A 58 17.04 -14.36 -25.65
CA THR A 58 17.93 -13.21 -25.58
C THR A 58 17.83 -12.51 -24.24
N GLY A 59 18.96 -11.97 -23.77
CA GLY A 59 19.03 -11.28 -22.50
C GLY A 59 20.41 -10.69 -22.26
N SER A 60 20.73 -10.44 -21.00
CA SER A 60 22.06 -10.00 -20.59
C SER A 60 22.48 -10.63 -19.28
N VAL A 61 23.79 -10.75 -19.10
CA VAL A 61 24.39 -11.08 -17.81
C VAL A 61 25.30 -9.93 -17.38
N SER A 62 25.10 -9.43 -16.18
CA SER A 62 25.79 -8.26 -15.63
C SER A 62 26.57 -8.66 -14.37
N ASN A 63 27.84 -8.27 -14.30
CA ASN A 63 28.65 -8.45 -13.09
C ASN A 63 28.27 -7.38 -12.06
N VAL A 64 27.56 -7.81 -11.02
CA VAL A 64 27.11 -6.94 -9.92
C VAL A 64 28.01 -7.05 -8.68
N SER A 65 29.04 -7.90 -8.75
CA SER A 65 30.05 -8.05 -7.70
C SER A 65 31.15 -6.97 -7.76
N ASP A 66 32.01 -6.96 -6.75
CA ASP A 66 33.20 -6.10 -6.67
C ASP A 66 34.45 -6.71 -7.33
N ARG A 67 34.33 -7.88 -7.99
CA ARG A 67 35.47 -8.63 -8.56
C ARG A 67 35.29 -8.92 -10.05
N ARG A 68 36.41 -9.05 -10.76
CA ARG A 68 36.43 -9.57 -12.13
C ARG A 68 35.97 -11.02 -12.16
N ILE A 69 35.20 -11.38 -13.18
CA ILE A 69 34.78 -12.76 -13.46
C ILE A 69 35.31 -13.14 -14.85
N SER A 70 35.98 -14.28 -14.94
CA SER A 70 36.55 -14.82 -16.18
C SER A 70 35.80 -16.06 -16.66
N ASP A 71 35.97 -16.44 -17.93
CA ASP A 71 35.37 -17.63 -18.55
C ASP A 71 33.86 -17.71 -18.36
N VAL A 72 33.15 -16.63 -18.71
CA VAL A 72 31.71 -16.53 -18.54
C VAL A 72 31.01 -17.30 -19.66
N ILE A 73 30.35 -18.39 -19.29
CA ILE A 73 29.70 -19.32 -20.22
C ILE A 73 28.24 -19.56 -19.81
N VAL A 74 27.38 -19.79 -20.80
CA VAL A 74 25.96 -20.09 -20.58
C VAL A 74 25.56 -21.41 -21.22
N GLN A 75 24.60 -22.09 -20.59
CA GLN A 75 23.97 -23.27 -21.14
C GLN A 75 22.46 -23.22 -20.86
N LEU A 76 21.68 -23.63 -21.86
CA LEU A 76 20.25 -23.86 -21.69
C LEU A 76 20.01 -25.33 -21.36
N GLN A 77 19.22 -25.59 -20.34
CA GLN A 77 18.84 -26.94 -19.90
C GLN A 77 17.33 -27.06 -19.83
N LEU A 78 16.80 -28.25 -20.08
CA LEU A 78 15.37 -28.55 -20.07
C LEU A 78 15.11 -29.73 -19.12
N GLY A 79 14.13 -29.53 -18.24
CA GLY A 79 13.64 -30.51 -17.29
C GLY A 79 12.56 -31.42 -17.87
N GLN A 80 12.17 -32.40 -17.06
CA GLN A 80 11.09 -33.32 -17.39
C GLN A 80 9.73 -32.62 -17.39
N ARG A 81 8.77 -33.18 -18.14
CA ARG A 81 7.39 -32.71 -18.13
C ARG A 81 6.82 -32.71 -16.71
N GLN A 82 6.17 -31.60 -16.33
CA GLN A 82 5.46 -31.50 -15.05
C GLN A 82 4.07 -32.12 -15.17
N SER A 83 3.73 -33.02 -14.25
CA SER A 83 2.49 -33.81 -14.29
C SER A 83 1.49 -33.43 -13.19
N SER A 84 1.92 -32.61 -12.23
CA SER A 84 1.07 -32.15 -11.15
C SER A 84 1.33 -30.69 -10.77
N GLU A 85 0.30 -30.04 -10.23
CA GLU A 85 0.37 -28.66 -9.75
C GLU A 85 1.48 -28.46 -8.69
N ARG A 86 1.75 -29.48 -7.86
CA ARG A 86 2.82 -29.45 -6.86
C ARG A 86 4.20 -29.44 -7.49
N GLU A 87 4.40 -30.28 -8.51
CA GLU A 87 5.66 -30.32 -9.28
C GLU A 87 5.88 -28.99 -9.98
N LEU A 88 4.84 -28.45 -10.63
CA LEU A 88 4.92 -27.17 -11.32
C LEU A 88 5.25 -26.00 -10.38
N ARG A 89 4.61 -25.93 -9.20
CA ARG A 89 4.98 -24.95 -8.17
C ARG A 89 6.41 -25.13 -7.67
N GLY A 90 6.85 -26.38 -7.49
CA GLY A 90 8.23 -26.69 -7.13
C GLY A 90 9.21 -26.16 -8.17
N ALA A 91 8.92 -26.38 -9.46
CA ALA A 91 9.75 -25.93 -10.57
C ALA A 91 9.83 -24.39 -10.73
N MET A 92 8.81 -23.65 -10.28
CA MET A 92 8.87 -22.18 -10.20
C MET A 92 9.78 -21.70 -9.06
N ALA A 93 9.88 -22.48 -7.97
CA ALA A 93 10.61 -22.09 -6.76
C ALA A 93 12.09 -22.54 -6.77
N GLU A 94 12.41 -23.69 -7.35
CA GLU A 94 13.77 -24.24 -7.40
C GLU A 94 13.93 -25.17 -8.63
N ALA A 95 15.13 -25.21 -9.24
CA ALA A 95 15.39 -26.21 -10.28
C ALA A 95 15.38 -27.63 -9.72
N PRO A 96 14.77 -28.60 -10.43
CA PRO A 96 15.06 -30.00 -10.21
C PRO A 96 16.58 -30.26 -10.37
N PRO A 97 17.20 -31.12 -9.54
CA PRO A 97 18.65 -31.33 -9.54
C PRO A 97 19.23 -32.01 -10.81
N THR A 98 18.42 -32.25 -11.85
CA THR A 98 18.80 -33.07 -13.02
C THR A 98 18.19 -32.53 -14.33
N ASP A 99 18.54 -31.31 -14.72
CA ASP A 99 18.12 -30.73 -16.00
C ASP A 99 19.01 -31.23 -17.15
N THR A 100 18.39 -31.57 -18.29
CA THR A 100 19.09 -32.11 -19.48
C THR A 100 19.58 -30.94 -20.35
N PRO A 101 20.87 -30.85 -20.70
CA PRO A 101 21.36 -29.76 -21.55
C PRO A 101 20.75 -29.86 -22.96
N ILE A 102 20.22 -28.74 -23.44
CA ILE A 102 19.70 -28.60 -24.81
C ILE A 102 20.61 -27.75 -25.70
N THR A 103 21.66 -27.19 -25.11
CA THR A 103 22.77 -26.57 -25.84
C THR A 103 24.10 -27.07 -25.28
N ASP A 104 25.15 -26.99 -26.09
CA ASP A 104 26.52 -26.94 -25.58
C ASP A 104 26.72 -25.67 -24.72
N TRP A 105 27.84 -25.62 -24.01
CA TRP A 105 28.26 -24.38 -23.35
C TRP A 105 28.63 -23.32 -24.39
N ILE A 106 28.08 -22.13 -24.25
CA ILE A 106 28.28 -21.00 -25.15
C ILE A 106 29.12 -19.95 -24.41
N ASP A 107 30.24 -19.54 -25.01
CA ASP A 107 31.08 -18.46 -24.49
C ASP A 107 30.37 -17.11 -24.62
N LEU A 108 30.09 -16.46 -23.49
CA LEU A 108 29.50 -15.12 -23.45
C LEU A 108 30.57 -14.02 -23.42
N ALA A 109 31.57 -14.19 -22.55
CA ALA A 109 32.67 -13.25 -22.40
C ALA A 109 33.89 -13.94 -21.81
N ALA A 110 35.07 -13.59 -22.32
CA ALA A 110 36.32 -14.04 -21.72
C ALA A 110 36.50 -13.46 -20.31
N GLU A 111 36.11 -12.19 -20.10
CA GLU A 111 36.14 -11.52 -18.82
C GLU A 111 35.01 -10.47 -18.71
N LEU A 112 34.48 -10.29 -17.50
CA LEU A 112 33.56 -9.22 -17.10
C LEU A 112 34.11 -8.50 -15.86
N GLU A 113 34.43 -7.21 -16.02
CA GLU A 113 34.76 -6.33 -14.89
C GLU A 113 33.51 -5.99 -14.05
N PRO A 114 33.67 -5.52 -12.81
CA PRO A 114 32.55 -4.96 -12.03
C PRO A 114 31.73 -3.95 -12.81
N GLY A 115 30.41 -4.15 -12.89
CA GLY A 115 29.47 -3.31 -13.62
C GLY A 115 29.42 -3.52 -15.14
N GLN A 116 30.22 -4.43 -15.70
CA GLN A 116 30.12 -4.79 -17.13
C GLN A 116 29.08 -5.87 -17.38
N SER A 117 28.54 -5.88 -18.59
CA SER A 117 27.54 -6.85 -19.04
C SER A 117 27.94 -7.52 -20.35
N ALA A 118 27.54 -8.78 -20.53
CA ALA A 118 27.58 -9.51 -21.78
C ALA A 118 26.16 -9.83 -22.27
N ARG A 119 25.98 -9.94 -23.59
CA ARG A 119 24.68 -10.26 -24.20
C ARG A 119 24.50 -11.76 -24.32
N ILE A 120 23.30 -12.23 -24.03
CA ILE A 120 22.84 -13.59 -24.28
C ILE A 120 22.03 -13.60 -25.57
N ASP A 121 22.34 -14.54 -26.46
CA ASP A 121 21.61 -14.81 -27.69
C ASP A 121 21.74 -16.29 -28.05
N ILE A 122 20.83 -17.10 -27.53
CA ILE A 122 20.83 -18.54 -27.68
C ILE A 122 19.74 -18.91 -28.68
N ALA A 123 20.07 -19.73 -29.68
CA ALA A 123 19.11 -20.29 -30.63
C ALA A 123 19.17 -21.82 -30.59
N VAL A 124 18.05 -22.45 -30.26
CA VAL A 124 17.89 -23.91 -30.21
C VAL A 124 17.00 -24.34 -31.38
N PRO A 125 17.51 -25.13 -32.33
CA PRO A 125 16.68 -25.76 -33.34
C PRO A 125 15.68 -26.70 -32.67
N LEU A 126 14.40 -26.57 -33.06
CA LEU A 126 13.33 -27.38 -32.47
C LEU A 126 12.97 -28.59 -33.33
N ALA A 127 13.10 -28.47 -34.65
CA ALA A 127 12.60 -29.45 -35.62
C ALA A 127 13.66 -30.44 -36.15
N ASP A 128 14.92 -30.36 -35.69
CA ASP A 128 16.03 -31.18 -36.20
C ASP A 128 16.24 -32.49 -35.41
N GLY A 129 15.39 -32.77 -34.42
CA GLY A 129 15.44 -33.95 -33.56
C GLY A 129 16.41 -33.84 -32.38
N THR A 130 17.06 -32.70 -32.17
CA THR A 130 17.93 -32.45 -31.00
C THR A 130 17.16 -31.97 -29.77
N PHE A 131 15.97 -31.39 -29.97
CA PHE A 131 15.09 -30.95 -28.89
C PHE A 131 14.51 -32.16 -28.12
N PRO A 132 14.85 -32.36 -26.83
CA PRO A 132 14.59 -33.60 -26.11
C PRO A 132 13.17 -33.67 -25.54
N VAL A 133 12.17 -33.20 -26.29
CA VAL A 133 10.76 -33.26 -25.91
C VAL A 133 10.05 -34.28 -26.79
N GLY A 134 9.62 -35.38 -26.16
CA GLY A 134 8.91 -36.46 -26.84
C GLY A 134 7.39 -36.32 -26.83
N GLU A 135 6.83 -35.46 -25.97
CA GLU A 135 5.40 -35.29 -25.79
C GLU A 135 5.04 -33.86 -25.38
N PRO A 136 3.83 -33.37 -25.70
CA PRO A 136 3.34 -32.08 -25.22
C PRO A 136 3.23 -32.02 -23.70
N GLY A 137 3.48 -30.84 -23.13
CA GLY A 137 3.45 -30.62 -21.69
C GLY A 137 4.12 -29.31 -21.28
N VAL A 138 4.19 -29.07 -19.98
CA VAL A 138 4.95 -27.94 -19.43
C VAL A 138 6.29 -28.44 -18.90
N HIS A 139 7.38 -27.88 -19.40
CA HIS A 139 8.75 -28.29 -19.09
C HIS A 139 9.51 -27.16 -18.39
N PRO A 140 10.16 -27.40 -17.24
CA PRO A 140 11.07 -26.43 -16.65
C PRO A 140 12.26 -26.21 -17.57
N MET A 141 12.71 -24.97 -17.69
CA MET A 141 13.87 -24.58 -18.46
C MET A 141 14.78 -23.72 -17.59
N LEU A 142 16.08 -24.02 -17.64
CA LEU A 142 17.10 -23.37 -16.85
C LEU A 142 18.12 -22.68 -17.76
N VAL A 143 18.27 -21.37 -17.57
CA VAL A 143 19.41 -20.62 -18.11
C VAL A 143 20.51 -20.64 -17.05
N ASN A 144 21.56 -21.42 -17.29
CA ASN A 144 22.64 -21.65 -16.33
C ASN A 144 23.89 -20.88 -16.76
N VAL A 145 24.36 -19.94 -15.95
CA VAL A 145 25.58 -19.17 -16.20
C VAL A 145 26.67 -19.57 -15.21
N ASN A 146 27.78 -20.03 -15.76
CA ASN A 146 28.99 -20.33 -15.01
C ASN A 146 30.07 -19.27 -15.30
N GLY A 147 31.00 -19.14 -14.36
CA GLY A 147 32.22 -18.36 -14.54
C GLY A 147 33.21 -18.61 -13.41
N THR A 148 34.37 -17.96 -13.52
CA THR A 148 35.47 -18.06 -12.56
C THR A 148 35.76 -16.69 -11.97
N PRO A 149 35.27 -16.41 -10.74
CA PRO A 149 35.58 -15.16 -10.05
C PRO A 149 37.07 -15.04 -9.73
N ALA A 150 37.60 -13.82 -9.73
CA ALA A 150 38.95 -13.55 -9.26
C ALA A 150 39.14 -14.07 -7.82
N TYR A 151 40.24 -14.78 -7.60
CA TYR A 151 40.55 -15.45 -6.32
C TYR A 151 39.58 -16.57 -5.92
N GLY A 152 38.75 -17.05 -6.85
CA GLY A 152 37.86 -18.20 -6.72
C GLY A 152 38.17 -19.31 -7.72
N GLY A 153 37.32 -20.34 -7.75
CA GLY A 153 37.32 -21.38 -8.79
C GLY A 153 36.07 -21.30 -9.68
N PRO A 154 36.00 -22.11 -10.75
CA PRO A 154 34.81 -22.19 -11.58
C PRO A 154 33.58 -22.56 -10.75
N ALA A 155 32.50 -21.80 -10.91
CA ALA A 155 31.26 -22.01 -10.19
C ALA A 155 30.06 -21.61 -11.06
N ARG A 156 28.87 -22.08 -10.69
CA ARG A 156 27.60 -21.50 -11.15
C ARG A 156 27.43 -20.16 -10.45
N LEU A 157 27.33 -19.09 -11.22
CA LEU A 157 27.32 -17.72 -10.72
C LEU A 157 25.95 -17.03 -10.90
N ALA A 158 25.13 -17.52 -11.84
CA ALA A 158 23.73 -17.15 -11.96
C ALA A 158 22.93 -18.30 -12.59
N ALA A 159 21.65 -18.35 -12.24
CA ALA A 159 20.68 -19.31 -12.78
C ALA A 159 19.32 -18.63 -12.85
N LEU A 160 18.56 -18.93 -13.90
CA LEU A 160 17.19 -18.43 -14.05
C LEU A 160 16.27 -19.55 -14.53
N HIS A 161 15.12 -19.66 -13.87
CA HIS A 161 14.15 -20.74 -14.06
C HIS A 161 12.91 -20.17 -14.75
N LEU A 162 12.50 -20.81 -15.84
CA LEU A 162 11.27 -20.48 -16.53
C LEU A 162 10.58 -21.74 -17.04
N LEU A 163 9.27 -21.65 -17.24
CA LEU A 163 8.48 -22.77 -17.73
C LEU A 163 8.23 -22.64 -19.22
N LEU A 164 8.45 -23.71 -19.98
CA LEU A 164 8.19 -23.79 -21.41
C LEU A 164 6.96 -24.68 -21.68
N PRO A 165 5.80 -24.10 -22.05
CA PRO A 165 4.67 -24.87 -22.52
C PRO A 165 4.90 -25.34 -23.97
N VAL A 166 4.84 -26.65 -24.17
CA VAL A 166 4.90 -27.33 -25.46
C VAL A 166 3.52 -27.90 -25.76
N VAL A 167 2.80 -27.29 -26.70
CA VAL A 167 1.44 -27.69 -27.10
C VAL A 167 1.47 -28.75 -28.20
N GLY A 168 2.42 -28.64 -29.11
CA GLY A 168 2.71 -29.60 -30.16
C GLY A 168 4.22 -29.80 -30.26
N VAL A 169 4.66 -31.04 -30.48
CA VAL A 169 6.08 -31.36 -30.60
C VAL A 169 6.54 -30.96 -32.02
N PRO A 170 7.51 -30.04 -32.16
CA PRO A 170 8.04 -29.61 -33.45
C PRO A 170 8.49 -30.80 -34.32
N GLY A 171 8.07 -30.83 -35.58
CA GLY A 171 8.39 -31.92 -36.51
C GLY A 171 7.62 -33.23 -36.27
N GLN A 172 6.73 -33.29 -35.27
CA GLN A 172 5.77 -34.37 -35.09
C GLN A 172 4.34 -33.92 -35.46
N GLY A 173 3.41 -34.87 -35.53
CA GLY A 173 2.02 -34.59 -35.87
C GLY A 173 1.31 -33.73 -34.82
N THR A 174 0.26 -33.03 -35.23
CA THR A 174 -0.58 -32.20 -34.37
C THR A 174 -1.17 -32.99 -33.20
N ARG A 175 -1.07 -32.46 -31.98
CA ARG A 175 -1.71 -33.02 -30.78
C ARG A 175 -3.24 -33.05 -30.99
N ALA A 176 -3.90 -34.07 -30.43
CA ALA A 176 -5.35 -34.01 -30.25
C ALA A 176 -5.70 -32.85 -29.29
N THR A 177 -6.50 -31.90 -29.78
CA THR A 177 -7.07 -30.83 -28.95
C THR A 177 -7.90 -31.45 -27.82
N PRO A 178 -7.90 -30.85 -26.61
CA PRO A 178 -8.82 -31.28 -25.55
C PRO A 178 -10.28 -31.25 -26.05
N PRO A 179 -11.15 -32.13 -25.51
CA PRO A 179 -12.53 -32.26 -25.97
C PRO A 179 -13.35 -30.96 -25.81
N ALA A 180 -12.98 -30.10 -24.86
CA ALA A 180 -13.51 -28.76 -24.72
C ALA A 180 -12.38 -27.80 -24.30
N PRO A 181 -12.27 -26.61 -24.91
CA PRO A 181 -11.31 -25.59 -24.51
C PRO A 181 -11.63 -25.04 -23.13
N THR A 182 -10.60 -24.71 -22.35
CA THR A 182 -10.75 -24.14 -21.01
C THR A 182 -11.21 -22.68 -21.08
N PRO A 183 -12.34 -22.28 -20.45
CA PRO A 183 -12.75 -20.89 -20.37
C PRO A 183 -11.73 -20.06 -19.59
N VAL A 184 -11.26 -18.94 -20.16
CA VAL A 184 -10.27 -18.05 -19.53
C VAL A 184 -10.81 -16.62 -19.48
N SER A 185 -10.83 -16.03 -18.29
CA SER A 185 -11.03 -14.60 -18.06
C SER A 185 -9.79 -14.01 -17.39
N VAL A 186 -9.46 -12.75 -17.70
CA VAL A 186 -8.28 -12.07 -17.17
C VAL A 186 -8.69 -10.78 -16.46
N LEU A 187 -8.32 -10.65 -15.19
CA LEU A 187 -8.32 -9.35 -14.52
C LEU A 187 -7.15 -8.53 -15.03
N TRP A 188 -7.42 -7.30 -15.45
CA TRP A 188 -6.43 -6.37 -15.96
C TRP A 188 -6.27 -5.19 -14.99
N PRO A 189 -5.29 -5.24 -14.06
CA PRO A 189 -5.19 -4.24 -13.00
C PRO A 189 -4.64 -2.91 -13.52
N ILE A 190 -5.39 -1.83 -13.27
CA ILE A 190 -5.00 -0.44 -13.50
C ILE A 190 -4.90 0.24 -12.13
N THR A 191 -3.73 0.13 -11.50
CA THR A 191 -3.45 0.63 -10.15
C THR A 191 -2.12 1.37 -10.12
N SER A 192 -1.96 2.37 -9.25
CA SER A 192 -0.70 3.10 -9.07
C SER A 192 0.36 2.23 -8.37
N SER A 193 1.65 2.51 -8.58
CA SER A 193 2.74 1.75 -7.92
C SER A 193 2.83 1.98 -6.41
N SER A 194 2.17 3.02 -5.88
CA SER A 194 1.83 3.29 -4.48
C SER A 194 0.94 4.53 -4.39
N PRO A 195 0.12 4.68 -3.33
CA PRO A 195 -0.59 5.92 -3.10
C PRO A 195 0.39 7.11 -3.05
N LYS A 196 0.12 8.15 -3.84
CA LYS A 196 1.02 9.30 -3.99
C LYS A 196 0.55 10.54 -3.25
N VAL A 197 -0.74 10.65 -2.97
CA VAL A 197 -1.31 11.85 -2.33
C VAL A 197 -0.89 11.94 -0.87
N VAL A 198 -0.12 12.97 -0.54
CA VAL A 198 0.29 13.30 0.84
C VAL A 198 -0.54 14.42 1.45
N ALA A 199 -1.14 15.28 0.62
CA ALA A 199 -2.15 16.24 1.07
C ALA A 199 -3.19 16.48 -0.03
N ALA A 200 -4.46 16.50 0.35
CA ALA A 200 -5.57 16.87 -0.55
C ALA A 200 -6.57 17.77 0.18
N PRO A 201 -6.23 19.02 0.52
CA PRO A 201 -7.15 19.91 1.19
C PRO A 201 -8.37 20.18 0.30
N TYR A 202 -9.53 20.36 0.92
CA TYR A 202 -10.76 20.68 0.19
C TYR A 202 -10.59 21.95 -0.66
N ASP A 203 -10.91 21.85 -1.95
CA ASP A 203 -10.84 22.95 -2.94
C ASP A 203 -9.44 23.58 -3.11
N GLU A 204 -8.39 22.83 -2.77
CA GLU A 204 -6.98 23.23 -2.98
C GLU A 204 -6.26 22.21 -3.86
N GLN A 205 -5.08 22.58 -4.39
CA GLN A 205 -4.29 21.64 -5.19
C GLN A 205 -3.79 20.48 -4.33
N ILE A 206 -3.94 19.26 -4.87
CA ILE A 206 -3.33 18.08 -4.24
C ILE A 206 -1.80 18.18 -4.26
N VAL A 207 -1.18 17.61 -3.25
CA VAL A 207 0.26 17.46 -3.11
C VAL A 207 0.60 15.97 -3.19
N LEU A 208 1.44 15.61 -4.14
CA LEU A 208 1.99 14.27 -4.29
C LEU A 208 3.35 14.14 -3.59
N SER A 209 3.70 12.94 -3.14
CA SER A 209 5.00 12.64 -2.52
C SER A 209 6.17 12.80 -3.50
N ASP A 210 5.95 12.46 -4.77
CA ASP A 210 6.94 12.52 -5.85
C ASP A 210 6.23 12.67 -7.22
N ASP A 211 7.02 12.83 -8.28
CA ASP A 211 6.55 12.91 -9.67
C ASP A 211 6.60 11.54 -10.39
N ARG A 212 6.71 10.41 -9.67
CA ARG A 212 6.79 9.07 -10.29
C ARG A 212 5.50 8.69 -11.01
N LEU A 213 4.33 9.06 -10.48
CA LEU A 213 3.06 8.82 -11.16
C LEU A 213 3.02 9.51 -12.54
N ALA A 214 3.57 10.72 -12.67
CA ALA A 214 3.71 11.36 -13.98
C ALA A 214 4.60 10.54 -14.93
N ALA A 215 5.66 9.90 -14.42
CA ALA A 215 6.53 9.02 -15.20
C ALA A 215 5.85 7.70 -15.62
N GLU A 216 4.86 7.23 -14.87
CA GLU A 216 4.05 6.05 -15.22
C GLU A 216 3.00 6.36 -16.30
N LEU A 217 2.47 7.60 -16.34
CA LEU A 217 1.42 8.06 -17.27
C LEU A 217 1.97 8.56 -18.62
N ARG A 218 3.24 8.95 -18.69
CA ARG A 218 3.87 9.41 -19.94
C ARG A 218 3.96 8.27 -20.96
N PRO A 219 4.11 8.54 -22.27
CA PRO A 219 4.21 7.49 -23.27
C PRO A 219 5.37 6.52 -22.97
N GLY A 220 5.08 5.22 -22.98
CA GLY A 220 6.02 4.17 -22.59
C GLY A 220 6.25 4.01 -21.08
N GLY A 221 5.51 4.76 -20.24
CA GLY A 221 5.40 4.50 -18.82
C GLY A 221 4.54 3.28 -18.53
N ARG A 222 4.62 2.74 -17.31
CA ARG A 222 3.93 1.49 -16.92
C ARG A 222 2.41 1.55 -17.08
N LEU A 223 1.77 2.61 -16.59
CA LEU A 223 0.32 2.78 -16.69
C LEU A 223 -0.11 3.08 -18.14
N ASP A 224 0.71 3.79 -18.90
CA ASP A 224 0.50 3.98 -20.34
C ASP A 224 0.55 2.63 -21.08
N ALA A 225 1.54 1.79 -20.79
CA ALA A 225 1.70 0.45 -21.36
C ALA A 225 0.51 -0.47 -21.06
N LEU A 226 0.03 -0.50 -19.82
CA LEU A 226 -1.16 -1.28 -19.43
C LEU A 226 -2.40 -0.86 -20.23
N VAL A 227 -2.58 0.43 -20.50
CA VAL A 227 -3.72 0.93 -21.26
C VAL A 227 -3.53 0.71 -22.77
N SER A 228 -2.35 1.03 -23.31
CA SER A 228 -2.08 0.96 -24.74
C SER A 228 -2.05 -0.47 -25.27
N SER A 229 -1.46 -1.41 -24.53
CA SER A 229 -1.35 -2.82 -24.95
C SER A 229 -2.72 -3.50 -25.00
N ALA A 230 -3.59 -3.20 -24.02
CA ALA A 230 -4.98 -3.68 -24.04
C ALA A 230 -5.79 -3.03 -25.17
N LEU A 231 -5.69 -1.70 -25.36
CA LEU A 231 -6.35 -1.00 -26.47
C LEU A 231 -5.96 -1.56 -27.84
N ALA A 232 -4.69 -1.94 -28.03
CA ALA A 232 -4.22 -2.52 -29.28
C ALA A 232 -4.90 -3.84 -29.64
N ARG A 233 -5.54 -4.52 -28.66
CA ARG A 233 -6.28 -5.78 -28.85
C ARG A 233 -7.78 -5.61 -29.04
N ARG A 234 -8.31 -4.40 -29.14
CA ARG A 234 -9.76 -4.15 -29.13
C ARG A 234 -10.56 -4.99 -30.14
N ASP A 235 -9.95 -5.30 -31.29
CA ASP A 235 -10.55 -6.10 -32.36
C ASP A 235 -10.27 -7.61 -32.24
N ASP A 236 -9.45 -8.03 -31.28
CA ASP A 236 -9.10 -9.43 -31.01
C ASP A 236 -10.08 -10.08 -30.01
N LEU A 237 -10.33 -11.38 -30.18
CA LEU A 237 -11.24 -12.12 -29.29
C LEU A 237 -10.70 -12.27 -27.86
N VAL A 238 -9.40 -12.15 -27.65
CA VAL A 238 -8.79 -12.15 -26.31
C VAL A 238 -9.23 -10.92 -25.50
N PHE A 239 -9.50 -9.79 -26.16
CA PHE A 239 -9.92 -8.56 -25.48
C PHE A 239 -11.27 -8.72 -24.75
N GLY A 240 -12.17 -9.53 -25.29
CA GLY A 240 -13.45 -9.86 -24.64
C GLY A 240 -13.31 -10.62 -23.31
N SER A 241 -12.14 -11.20 -23.03
CA SER A 241 -11.85 -11.86 -21.74
C SER A 241 -11.28 -10.94 -20.67
N LEU A 242 -10.86 -9.72 -21.05
CA LEU A 242 -10.29 -8.74 -20.13
C LEU A 242 -11.40 -8.06 -19.33
N CYS A 243 -11.24 -8.03 -18.00
CA CYS A 243 -12.01 -7.15 -17.13
C CYS A 243 -11.07 -6.20 -16.40
N PHE A 244 -11.28 -4.90 -16.57
CA PHE A 244 -10.40 -3.87 -16.03
C PHE A 244 -10.67 -3.68 -14.53
N ALA A 245 -9.69 -4.00 -13.71
CA ALA A 245 -9.73 -3.79 -12.28
C ALA A 245 -9.10 -2.44 -11.95
N ILE A 246 -9.93 -1.45 -11.62
CA ILE A 246 -9.51 -0.05 -11.52
C ILE A 246 -9.42 0.37 -10.06
N ASP A 247 -8.32 1.04 -9.69
CA ASP A 247 -8.20 1.76 -8.42
C ASP A 247 -8.91 3.11 -8.48
N PRO A 248 -9.96 3.33 -7.68
CA PRO A 248 -10.64 4.63 -7.61
C PRO A 248 -9.71 5.79 -7.21
N GLU A 249 -8.69 5.57 -6.36
CA GLU A 249 -7.76 6.64 -5.94
C GLU A 249 -6.85 7.10 -7.08
N LEU A 250 -6.39 6.17 -7.90
CA LEU A 250 -5.60 6.49 -9.10
C LEU A 250 -6.41 7.40 -10.03
N VAL A 251 -7.69 7.07 -10.24
CA VAL A 251 -8.58 7.84 -11.12
C VAL A 251 -8.80 9.27 -10.58
N ASP A 252 -9.08 9.42 -9.28
CA ASP A 252 -9.23 10.74 -8.65
C ASP A 252 -7.94 11.55 -8.72
N THR A 253 -6.81 10.92 -8.42
CA THR A 253 -5.49 11.56 -8.42
C THR A 253 -5.14 12.05 -9.83
N VAL A 254 -5.36 11.22 -10.85
CA VAL A 254 -5.08 11.60 -12.24
C VAL A 254 -6.04 12.70 -12.72
N GLU A 255 -7.32 12.65 -12.37
CA GLU A 255 -8.27 13.73 -12.69
C GLU A 255 -7.81 15.06 -12.06
N ALA A 256 -7.39 15.06 -10.79
CA ALA A 256 -6.83 16.23 -10.14
C ALA A 256 -5.54 16.73 -10.83
N MET A 257 -4.64 15.83 -11.24
CA MET A 257 -3.44 16.18 -12.00
C MET A 257 -3.75 16.91 -13.32
N THR A 258 -4.92 16.70 -13.93
CA THR A 258 -5.31 17.40 -15.17
C THR A 258 -5.51 18.91 -14.98
N SER A 259 -5.81 19.34 -13.74
CA SER A 259 -5.99 20.74 -13.34
C SER A 259 -4.70 21.37 -12.81
N GLY A 260 -3.67 20.55 -12.55
CA GLY A 260 -2.39 20.95 -11.96
C GLY A 260 -2.29 20.51 -10.50
N TYR A 261 -1.08 20.16 -10.07
CA TYR A 261 -0.79 19.60 -8.74
C TYR A 261 0.59 20.04 -8.26
N GLN A 262 0.86 19.83 -6.98
CA GLN A 262 2.16 20.08 -6.36
C GLN A 262 2.86 18.76 -6.02
N VAL A 263 4.18 18.80 -5.87
CA VAL A 263 5.01 17.67 -5.45
C VAL A 263 5.85 18.10 -4.26
N HIS A 264 5.92 17.24 -3.25
CA HIS A 264 6.75 17.45 -2.08
C HIS A 264 8.24 17.23 -2.40
N THR A 265 9.10 18.12 -1.92
CA THR A 265 10.56 18.03 -2.04
C THR A 265 11.20 18.38 -0.69
N PRO A 266 12.48 18.07 -0.47
CA PRO A 266 13.17 18.47 0.77
C PRO A 266 13.16 19.99 1.04
N SER A 267 12.99 20.81 0.02
CA SER A 267 12.94 22.28 0.11
C SER A 267 11.53 22.88 0.16
N GLY A 268 10.49 22.03 0.21
CA GLY A 268 9.08 22.44 0.15
C GLY A 268 8.35 21.88 -1.07
N THR A 269 7.21 22.46 -1.44
CA THR A 269 6.42 21.99 -2.59
C THR A 269 6.77 22.74 -3.88
N ILE A 270 6.78 22.02 -5.00
CA ILE A 270 6.96 22.59 -6.35
C ILE A 270 5.86 22.12 -7.31
N PRO A 271 5.53 22.87 -8.38
CA PRO A 271 4.56 22.42 -9.36
C PRO A 271 4.98 21.12 -10.05
N GLY A 272 4.05 20.16 -10.14
CA GLY A 272 4.25 18.89 -10.82
C GLY A 272 4.27 19.02 -12.35
N LYS A 273 4.87 18.03 -13.02
CA LYS A 273 5.13 18.08 -14.48
C LYS A 273 4.14 17.29 -15.33
N GLY A 274 3.31 16.44 -14.73
CA GLY A 274 2.50 15.42 -15.41
C GLY A 274 1.14 15.85 -15.97
N ARG A 275 0.78 17.14 -15.96
CA ARG A 275 -0.58 17.60 -16.32
C ARG A 275 -1.05 17.13 -17.70
N ASN A 276 -0.19 17.22 -18.70
CA ASN A 276 -0.54 16.83 -20.08
C ASN A 276 -0.59 15.30 -20.23
N ASP A 277 0.29 14.59 -19.54
CA ASP A 277 0.30 13.13 -19.53
C ASP A 277 -0.95 12.57 -18.85
N ALA A 278 -1.37 13.15 -17.73
CA ALA A 278 -2.63 12.83 -17.05
C ALA A 278 -3.84 13.00 -17.97
N LYS A 279 -3.95 14.13 -18.69
CA LYS A 279 -5.06 14.37 -19.63
C LYS A 279 -5.14 13.33 -20.74
N ARG A 280 -4.00 13.02 -21.36
CA ARG A 280 -3.92 12.03 -22.45
C ARG A 280 -4.25 10.64 -21.93
N TRP A 281 -3.58 10.21 -20.86
CA TRP A 281 -3.77 8.89 -20.29
C TRP A 281 -5.22 8.67 -19.85
N LEU A 282 -5.84 9.66 -19.21
CA LEU A 282 -7.23 9.55 -18.76
C LEU A 282 -8.21 9.47 -19.94
N ALA A 283 -7.93 10.14 -21.05
CA ALA A 283 -8.70 9.98 -22.28
C ALA A 283 -8.55 8.56 -22.87
N SER A 284 -7.34 8.01 -22.91
CA SER A 284 -7.09 6.64 -23.35
C SER A 284 -7.76 5.60 -22.43
N LEU A 285 -7.72 5.81 -21.11
CA LEU A 285 -8.40 4.93 -20.16
C LEU A 285 -9.91 4.95 -20.37
N ARG A 286 -10.51 6.14 -20.55
CA ARG A 286 -11.94 6.27 -20.88
C ARG A 286 -12.31 5.50 -22.15
N ASP A 287 -11.47 5.56 -23.18
CA ASP A 287 -11.68 4.82 -24.42
C ASP A 287 -11.58 3.30 -24.21
N LEU A 288 -10.59 2.84 -23.44
CA LEU A 288 -10.37 1.42 -23.13
C LEU A 288 -11.57 0.78 -22.41
N VAL A 289 -12.13 1.47 -21.41
CA VAL A 289 -13.17 0.91 -20.55
C VAL A 289 -14.59 1.09 -21.12
N ALA A 290 -14.75 1.92 -22.15
CA ALA A 290 -16.05 2.22 -22.75
C ALA A 290 -16.73 0.95 -23.31
N GLY A 291 -17.81 0.52 -22.66
CA GLY A 291 -18.57 -0.67 -23.07
C GLY A 291 -17.95 -2.01 -22.66
N HIS A 292 -16.95 -2.00 -21.79
CA HIS A 292 -16.24 -3.21 -21.34
C HIS A 292 -16.39 -3.46 -19.84
N CYS A 293 -15.97 -4.64 -19.40
CA CYS A 293 -16.07 -5.04 -17.99
C CYS A 293 -15.13 -4.20 -17.13
N VAL A 294 -15.69 -3.59 -16.09
CA VAL A 294 -14.94 -2.88 -15.04
C VAL A 294 -15.35 -3.43 -13.69
N VAL A 295 -14.37 -3.88 -12.92
CA VAL A 295 -14.51 -4.13 -11.48
C VAL A 295 -13.66 -3.11 -10.75
N GLN A 296 -14.05 -2.80 -9.52
CA GLN A 296 -13.24 -1.93 -8.68
C GLN A 296 -12.44 -2.75 -7.67
N ILE A 297 -11.27 -2.25 -7.34
CA ILE A 297 -10.61 -2.58 -6.08
C ILE A 297 -11.05 -1.57 -5.01
N PRO A 298 -10.88 -1.87 -3.71
CA PRO A 298 -11.09 -0.87 -2.66
C PRO A 298 -10.28 0.40 -2.94
N TYR A 299 -10.81 1.57 -2.58
CA TYR A 299 -10.13 2.86 -2.76
C TYR A 299 -8.69 2.82 -2.23
N ALA A 300 -7.72 3.18 -3.08
CA ALA A 300 -6.29 3.13 -2.77
C ALA A 300 -5.76 1.73 -2.40
N ASP A 301 -6.45 0.66 -2.80
CA ASP A 301 -6.18 -0.72 -2.39
C ASP A 301 -6.17 -0.90 -0.85
N ALA A 302 -7.07 -0.18 -0.16
CA ALA A 302 -7.20 -0.22 1.30
C ALA A 302 -7.54 -1.63 1.80
N SER A 303 -6.91 -2.03 2.90
CA SER A 303 -7.10 -3.34 3.49
C SER A 303 -8.38 -3.42 4.32
N LEU A 304 -9.39 -4.13 3.84
CA LEU A 304 -10.67 -4.28 4.54
C LEU A 304 -10.49 -4.87 5.96
N SER A 305 -9.58 -5.83 6.16
CA SER A 305 -9.24 -6.38 7.48
C SER A 305 -8.69 -5.34 8.45
N THR A 306 -7.96 -4.35 7.93
CA THR A 306 -7.37 -3.28 8.73
C THR A 306 -8.43 -2.24 9.07
N LEU A 307 -9.28 -1.87 8.11
CA LEU A 307 -10.36 -0.90 8.32
C LEU A 307 -11.31 -1.34 9.43
N THR A 308 -11.64 -2.63 9.53
CA THR A 308 -12.53 -3.14 10.59
C THR A 308 -11.97 -3.01 12.01
N ARG A 309 -10.68 -2.70 12.17
CA ARG A 309 -10.05 -2.44 13.48
C ARG A 309 -10.03 -0.97 13.88
N LEU A 310 -10.40 -0.07 12.96
CA LEU A 310 -10.42 1.37 13.20
C LEU A 310 -11.81 1.84 13.68
N PRO A 311 -11.89 2.92 14.47
CA PRO A 311 -13.16 3.58 14.72
C PRO A 311 -13.74 4.12 13.41
N GLY A 312 -15.07 4.16 13.28
CA GLY A 312 -15.72 4.57 12.03
C GLY A 312 -15.60 3.53 10.90
N SER A 313 -15.33 2.27 11.21
CA SER A 313 -15.05 1.24 10.21
C SER A 313 -16.15 1.00 9.17
N GLU A 314 -17.42 1.20 9.53
CA GLU A 314 -18.54 1.08 8.58
C GLU A 314 -18.44 2.15 7.49
N GLU A 315 -18.28 3.42 7.90
CA GLU A 315 -18.11 4.55 6.98
C GLU A 315 -16.85 4.43 6.14
N LEU A 316 -15.72 4.02 6.73
CA LEU A 316 -14.48 3.77 5.97
C LEU A 316 -14.64 2.63 4.96
N THR A 317 -15.42 1.59 5.29
CA THR A 317 -15.68 0.48 4.36
C THR A 317 -16.63 0.92 3.23
N ASP A 318 -17.64 1.73 3.55
CA ASP A 318 -18.52 2.34 2.55
C ASP A 318 -17.69 3.20 1.59
N ASP A 319 -16.89 4.13 2.11
CA ASP A 319 -15.98 4.99 1.33
C ASP A 319 -15.05 4.18 0.43
N ALA A 320 -14.48 3.09 0.95
CA ALA A 320 -13.60 2.21 0.19
C ALA A 320 -14.31 1.48 -0.96
N LEU A 321 -15.63 1.26 -0.87
CA LEU A 321 -16.40 0.42 -1.79
C LEU A 321 -17.47 1.17 -2.62
N THR A 322 -17.59 2.50 -2.53
CA THR A 322 -18.64 3.25 -3.25
C THR A 322 -18.56 3.17 -4.79
N GLY A 323 -17.35 3.08 -5.35
CA GLY A 323 -17.11 3.14 -6.80
C GLY A 323 -17.40 4.50 -7.46
N ALA A 324 -17.67 5.54 -6.67
CA ALA A 324 -18.15 6.83 -7.15
C ALA A 324 -17.15 7.54 -8.09
N SER A 325 -15.85 7.44 -7.80
CA SER A 325 -14.77 8.02 -8.62
C SER A 325 -14.74 7.42 -10.03
N VAL A 326 -14.87 6.10 -10.14
CA VAL A 326 -14.87 5.40 -11.43
C VAL A 326 -16.07 5.85 -12.29
N LEU A 327 -17.27 5.89 -11.70
CA LEU A 327 -18.46 6.36 -12.42
C LEU A 327 -18.34 7.84 -12.82
N SER A 328 -17.96 8.71 -11.89
CA SER A 328 -17.97 10.16 -12.11
C SER A 328 -16.88 10.61 -13.09
N VAL A 329 -15.69 9.98 -13.06
CA VAL A 329 -14.55 10.36 -13.88
C VAL A 329 -14.50 9.57 -15.19
N LEU A 330 -14.67 8.25 -15.16
CA LEU A 330 -14.58 7.39 -16.36
C LEU A 330 -15.90 7.23 -17.11
N LYS A 331 -17.03 7.64 -16.50
CA LYS A 331 -18.38 7.52 -17.07
C LYS A 331 -18.79 6.06 -17.35
N VAL A 332 -18.23 5.12 -16.60
CA VAL A 332 -18.56 3.69 -16.63
C VAL A 332 -18.93 3.23 -15.23
N GLN A 333 -20.01 2.46 -15.13
CA GLN A 333 -20.45 1.85 -13.88
C GLN A 333 -19.63 0.58 -13.63
N PRO A 334 -18.84 0.50 -12.55
CA PRO A 334 -18.25 -0.77 -12.12
C PRO A 334 -19.34 -1.79 -11.83
N ARG A 335 -19.03 -3.08 -12.01
CA ARG A 335 -19.94 -4.17 -11.66
C ARG A 335 -20.35 -4.06 -10.19
N GLN A 336 -21.65 -3.85 -9.97
CA GLN A 336 -22.19 -3.56 -8.64
C GLN A 336 -21.98 -4.75 -7.70
N GLY A 337 -21.49 -4.48 -6.50
CA GLY A 337 -21.23 -5.48 -5.48
C GLY A 337 -20.08 -6.45 -5.78
N VAL A 338 -19.38 -6.32 -6.91
CA VAL A 338 -18.21 -7.15 -7.23
C VAL A 338 -16.95 -6.40 -6.82
N VAL A 339 -16.22 -6.94 -5.85
CA VAL A 339 -15.01 -6.32 -5.31
C VAL A 339 -13.87 -7.30 -5.41
N TRP A 340 -12.72 -6.83 -5.90
CA TRP A 340 -11.46 -7.54 -5.75
C TRP A 340 -10.67 -6.86 -4.63
N PRO A 341 -10.71 -7.35 -3.37
CA PRO A 341 -9.90 -6.85 -2.26
C PRO A 341 -8.53 -7.51 -2.16
N SER A 342 -7.57 -6.83 -1.54
CA SER A 342 -6.26 -7.36 -1.19
C SER A 342 -6.24 -7.91 0.24
N GLY A 343 -5.18 -8.64 0.57
CA GLY A 343 -4.91 -9.11 1.93
C GLY A 343 -5.82 -10.24 2.40
N SER A 344 -5.76 -10.54 3.70
CA SER A 344 -6.60 -11.57 4.31
C SER A 344 -8.03 -11.05 4.51
N LEU A 345 -9.02 -11.89 4.21
CA LEU A 345 -10.44 -11.56 4.39
C LEU A 345 -10.96 -12.21 5.67
N THR A 346 -10.91 -11.46 6.76
CA THR A 346 -11.50 -11.87 8.05
C THR A 346 -13.03 -11.88 7.95
N GLN A 347 -13.69 -12.59 8.86
CA GLN A 347 -15.15 -12.63 8.90
C GLN A 347 -15.74 -11.22 9.12
N ASP A 348 -15.09 -10.39 9.94
CA ASP A 348 -15.52 -9.01 10.17
C ASP A 348 -15.39 -8.16 8.89
N ALA A 349 -14.29 -8.30 8.15
CA ALA A 349 -14.09 -7.61 6.87
C ALA A 349 -15.13 -8.00 5.82
N LEU A 350 -15.45 -9.30 5.74
CA LEU A 350 -16.50 -9.81 4.87
C LEU A 350 -17.89 -9.29 5.29
N GLY A 351 -18.18 -9.29 6.59
CA GLY A 351 -19.43 -8.77 7.12
C GLY A 351 -19.59 -7.26 6.89
N ALA A 352 -18.51 -6.49 7.03
CA ALA A 352 -18.48 -5.06 6.73
C ALA A 352 -18.71 -4.82 5.24
N ALA A 353 -17.96 -5.50 4.36
CA ALA A 353 -18.13 -5.40 2.92
C ALA A 353 -19.58 -5.72 2.47
N ALA A 354 -20.20 -6.76 3.05
CA ALA A 354 -21.59 -7.10 2.75
C ALA A 354 -22.58 -5.99 3.14
N ARG A 355 -22.39 -5.34 4.30
CA ARG A 355 -23.22 -4.20 4.73
C ARG A 355 -23.02 -2.99 3.81
N SER A 356 -21.81 -2.80 3.32
CA SER A 356 -21.43 -1.79 2.33
C SER A 356 -21.85 -2.14 0.88
N GLY A 357 -22.66 -3.19 0.69
CA GLY A 357 -23.25 -3.53 -0.60
C GLY A 357 -22.43 -4.48 -1.48
N ALA A 358 -21.33 -5.05 -0.98
CA ALA A 358 -20.66 -6.14 -1.67
C ALA A 358 -21.57 -7.38 -1.74
N THR A 359 -21.51 -8.09 -2.85
CA THR A 359 -22.23 -9.35 -3.10
C THR A 359 -21.27 -10.45 -3.53
N THR A 360 -20.19 -10.10 -4.22
CA THR A 360 -19.17 -11.03 -4.70
C THR A 360 -17.77 -10.52 -4.42
N MET A 361 -16.93 -11.37 -3.82
CA MET A 361 -15.52 -11.11 -3.55
C MET A 361 -14.68 -11.94 -4.53
N ILE A 362 -13.93 -11.26 -5.39
CA ILE A 362 -12.88 -11.91 -6.18
C ILE A 362 -11.68 -12.11 -5.27
N THR A 363 -11.24 -13.34 -5.05
CA THR A 363 -10.23 -13.63 -4.02
C THR A 363 -9.37 -14.82 -4.41
N GLY A 364 -8.27 -15.03 -3.70
CA GLY A 364 -7.47 -16.24 -3.84
C GLY A 364 -8.26 -17.46 -3.36
N PRO A 365 -7.72 -18.68 -3.52
CA PRO A 365 -8.41 -19.89 -3.13
C PRO A 365 -8.77 -19.86 -1.64
N LEU A 366 -10.08 -19.97 -1.36
CA LEU A 366 -10.60 -20.15 -0.01
C LEU A 366 -10.50 -21.63 0.38
N GLN A 367 -10.42 -21.92 1.70
CA GLN A 367 -10.63 -23.28 2.16
C GLN A 367 -12.11 -23.65 1.99
N VAL A 368 -12.38 -24.45 0.97
CA VAL A 368 -13.72 -24.99 0.73
C VAL A 368 -13.95 -26.14 1.72
N ARG A 369 -15.07 -26.07 2.44
CA ARG A 369 -15.59 -27.21 3.21
C ARG A 369 -16.66 -27.88 2.36
N THR A 370 -16.26 -28.69 1.40
CA THR A 370 -17.24 -29.53 0.70
C THR A 370 -17.77 -30.57 1.69
N SER A 371 -19.10 -30.70 1.83
CA SER A 371 -19.70 -31.81 2.60
C SER A 371 -19.48 -33.19 1.95
N ALA A 372 -18.78 -33.24 0.83
CA ALA A 372 -18.34 -34.46 0.16
C ALA A 372 -16.80 -34.43 0.03
N ASN A 373 -16.16 -35.40 0.67
CA ASN A 373 -14.74 -35.79 0.61
C ASN A 373 -13.77 -35.20 1.63
N ASP A 374 -13.31 -36.10 2.49
CA ASP A 374 -12.14 -36.00 3.35
C ASP A 374 -10.88 -35.60 2.57
N GLY A 375 -10.24 -34.50 2.97
CA GLY A 375 -8.77 -34.40 3.01
C GLY A 375 -7.96 -34.34 1.71
N ALA A 376 -8.56 -34.18 0.53
CA ALA A 376 -7.81 -33.97 -0.71
C ALA A 376 -7.95 -32.53 -1.21
N ASN A 377 -6.85 -31.77 -1.13
CA ASN A 377 -6.69 -30.43 -1.69
C ASN A 377 -6.64 -30.54 -3.24
N THR A 378 -7.78 -30.82 -3.87
CA THR A 378 -7.92 -30.89 -5.33
C THR A 378 -8.21 -29.51 -5.87
N GLY A 379 -7.38 -29.03 -6.82
CA GLY A 379 -7.42 -27.69 -7.41
C GLY A 379 -8.84 -27.20 -7.66
N LEU A 380 -9.24 -26.18 -6.90
CA LEU A 380 -10.52 -25.53 -7.09
C LEU A 380 -10.37 -24.67 -8.35
N GLY A 381 -10.98 -25.11 -9.47
CA GLY A 381 -11.18 -24.25 -10.62
C GLY A 381 -11.93 -22.96 -10.21
N SER A 382 -11.98 -21.97 -11.10
CA SER A 382 -12.55 -20.63 -10.82
C SER A 382 -14.09 -20.59 -10.74
N ALA A 383 -14.73 -21.69 -10.32
CA ALA A 383 -16.16 -21.72 -10.07
C ALA A 383 -16.50 -20.91 -8.81
N PRO A 384 -17.64 -20.18 -8.77
CA PRO A 384 -18.03 -19.43 -7.58
C PRO A 384 -18.37 -20.34 -6.38
N PHE A 385 -18.27 -19.80 -5.16
CA PHE A 385 -18.69 -20.46 -3.92
C PHE A 385 -19.46 -19.49 -3.02
N ASP A 386 -20.41 -19.98 -2.24
CA ASP A 386 -21.06 -19.15 -1.22
C ASP A 386 -20.21 -19.11 0.06
N ILE A 387 -20.00 -17.92 0.61
CA ILE A 387 -19.21 -17.70 1.82
C ILE A 387 -20.13 -17.85 3.03
N SER A 388 -19.92 -18.93 3.78
CA SER A 388 -20.73 -19.31 4.93
C SER A 388 -20.84 -18.18 5.96
N GLY A 389 -22.07 -17.82 6.36
CA GLY A 389 -22.32 -16.84 7.43
C GLY A 389 -22.22 -15.37 7.02
N THR A 390 -22.03 -15.06 5.72
CA THR A 390 -21.87 -13.67 5.25
C THR A 390 -22.89 -13.25 4.19
N GLY A 391 -23.50 -14.20 3.47
CA GLY A 391 -24.37 -13.92 2.33
C GLY A 391 -23.61 -13.48 1.07
N LEU A 392 -22.28 -13.44 1.11
CA LEU A 392 -21.42 -13.13 -0.02
C LEU A 392 -21.10 -14.38 -0.84
N ARG A 393 -20.77 -14.17 -2.11
CA ARG A 393 -20.16 -15.14 -3.01
C ARG A 393 -18.65 -14.87 -3.13
N ALA A 394 -17.85 -15.92 -3.24
CA ALA A 394 -16.45 -15.84 -3.63
C ALA A 394 -16.30 -16.27 -5.09
N LEU A 395 -15.58 -15.50 -5.89
CA LEU A 395 -15.10 -15.92 -7.19
C LEU A 395 -13.57 -16.12 -7.10
N PRO A 396 -13.08 -17.37 -7.01
CA PRO A 396 -11.66 -17.62 -6.82
C PRO A 396 -10.89 -17.41 -8.13
N TYR A 397 -9.79 -16.65 -8.07
CA TYR A 397 -8.79 -16.67 -9.13
C TYR A 397 -7.85 -17.88 -8.99
N ASP A 398 -7.26 -18.32 -10.11
CA ASP A 398 -6.38 -19.48 -10.10
C ASP A 398 -5.05 -19.16 -9.40
N SER A 399 -4.79 -19.85 -8.30
CA SER A 399 -3.58 -19.61 -7.47
C SER A 399 -2.27 -20.03 -8.13
N LEU A 400 -2.28 -21.03 -9.01
CA LEU A 400 -1.08 -21.46 -9.71
C LEU A 400 -0.69 -20.41 -10.75
N VAL A 401 -1.67 -19.89 -11.49
CA VAL A 401 -1.46 -18.80 -12.44
C VAL A 401 -1.05 -17.52 -11.73
N ALA A 402 -1.73 -17.15 -10.64
CA ALA A 402 -1.39 -15.97 -9.86
C ALA A 402 0.04 -16.05 -9.27
N ALA A 403 0.45 -17.22 -8.74
CA ALA A 403 1.81 -17.42 -8.24
C ALA A 403 2.86 -17.31 -9.36
N GLY A 404 2.58 -17.88 -10.54
CA GLY A 404 3.43 -17.75 -11.72
C GLY A 404 3.63 -16.28 -12.13
N LEU A 405 2.54 -15.52 -12.25
CA LEU A 405 2.55 -14.10 -12.63
C LEU A 405 3.13 -13.16 -11.56
N ALA A 406 3.09 -13.56 -10.29
CA ALA A 406 3.70 -12.81 -9.20
C ALA A 406 5.21 -13.09 -9.04
N GLY A 407 5.70 -14.20 -9.60
CA GLY A 407 7.09 -14.62 -9.46
C GLY A 407 7.44 -15.13 -8.05
N GLU A 408 6.46 -15.57 -7.24
CA GLU A 408 6.71 -15.99 -5.86
C GLU A 408 7.72 -17.14 -5.78
N GLY A 409 8.94 -16.83 -5.33
CA GLY A 409 10.02 -17.76 -5.00
C GLY A 409 10.42 -17.64 -3.53
N ASN A 410 10.91 -18.73 -2.93
CA ASN A 410 11.42 -18.69 -1.56
C ASN A 410 12.72 -17.85 -1.51
N ALA A 411 12.77 -16.85 -0.63
CA ALA A 411 13.95 -16.00 -0.36
C ALA A 411 15.18 -16.74 0.22
N ALA A 412 15.19 -18.08 0.20
CA ALA A 412 16.24 -18.93 0.76
C ALA A 412 17.31 -19.35 -0.26
N SER A 413 17.14 -19.05 -1.55
CA SER A 413 18.18 -19.28 -2.57
C SER A 413 18.89 -17.99 -2.92
N ALA A 414 20.23 -17.99 -2.85
CA ALA A 414 21.10 -16.89 -3.33
C ALA A 414 21.13 -16.73 -4.87
N ASN A 415 20.24 -17.42 -5.59
CA ASN A 415 20.01 -17.29 -7.02
C ASN A 415 18.76 -16.42 -7.23
N LEU A 416 18.77 -15.57 -8.26
CA LEU A 416 17.66 -14.68 -8.62
C LEU A 416 16.30 -15.39 -8.56
N THR A 417 15.36 -14.79 -7.83
CA THR A 417 13.99 -15.27 -7.80
C THR A 417 13.23 -14.75 -9.02
N PRO A 418 12.25 -15.49 -9.57
CA PRO A 418 11.37 -14.98 -10.63
C PRO A 418 10.66 -13.66 -10.29
N ALA A 419 10.50 -13.31 -9.01
CA ALA A 419 9.91 -12.05 -8.55
C ALA A 419 10.74 -10.82 -8.93
N ASP A 420 12.06 -10.99 -9.11
CA ASP A 420 12.98 -9.91 -9.48
C ASP A 420 13.01 -9.68 -11.02
N GLU A 421 12.42 -10.60 -11.80
CA GLU A 421 12.42 -10.63 -13.27
C GLU A 421 10.98 -10.77 -13.82
N PRO A 422 10.25 -9.66 -14.03
CA PRO A 422 8.84 -9.71 -14.42
C PRO A 422 8.52 -10.47 -15.72
N ASP A 423 9.45 -10.47 -16.68
CA ASP A 423 9.29 -11.17 -17.96
C ASP A 423 9.36 -12.71 -17.78
N VAL A 424 10.02 -13.17 -16.72
CA VAL A 424 10.05 -14.58 -16.30
C VAL A 424 8.74 -14.96 -15.61
N ALA A 425 8.23 -14.08 -14.74
CA ALA A 425 6.95 -14.26 -14.09
C ALA A 425 5.80 -14.32 -15.12
N ALA A 426 5.82 -13.46 -16.14
CA ALA A 426 4.87 -13.51 -17.25
C ALA A 426 4.91 -14.87 -17.97
N GLN A 427 6.11 -15.38 -18.30
CA GLN A 427 6.28 -16.70 -18.89
C GLN A 427 5.73 -17.84 -18.02
N ASN A 428 6.02 -17.80 -16.72
CA ASN A 428 5.54 -18.80 -15.76
C ASN A 428 4.01 -18.76 -15.63
N GLY A 429 3.41 -17.57 -15.68
CA GLY A 429 1.97 -17.38 -15.75
C GLY A 429 1.34 -17.99 -17.01
N ILE A 430 1.93 -17.76 -18.19
CA ILE A 430 1.48 -18.36 -19.46
C ILE A 430 1.53 -19.89 -19.38
N ALA A 431 2.64 -20.43 -18.87
CA ALA A 431 2.81 -21.86 -18.71
C ALA A 431 1.78 -22.47 -17.73
N ALA A 432 1.45 -21.76 -16.64
CA ALA A 432 0.39 -22.17 -15.71
C ALA A 432 -1.00 -22.16 -16.36
N VAL A 433 -1.31 -21.16 -17.20
CA VAL A 433 -2.56 -21.16 -17.99
C VAL A 433 -2.59 -22.35 -18.94
N ALA A 434 -1.50 -22.62 -19.66
CA ALA A 434 -1.40 -23.75 -20.57
C ALA A 434 -1.52 -25.10 -19.83
N PHE A 435 -0.92 -25.21 -18.62
CA PHE A 435 -1.07 -26.36 -17.73
C PHE A 435 -2.54 -26.63 -17.40
N ARG A 436 -3.28 -25.59 -16.96
CA ARG A 436 -4.73 -25.67 -16.68
C ARG A 436 -5.60 -25.90 -17.92
N ALA A 437 -5.08 -25.60 -19.09
CA ALA A 437 -5.77 -25.77 -20.36
C ALA A 437 -5.60 -27.16 -20.99
N GLY A 438 -5.15 -28.15 -20.19
CA GLY A 438 -5.06 -29.55 -20.59
C GLY A 438 -3.64 -30.06 -20.87
N LEU A 439 -2.60 -29.26 -20.63
CA LEU A 439 -1.21 -29.76 -20.69
C LEU A 439 -0.82 -30.61 -19.47
N ASP A 440 -1.69 -30.74 -18.47
CA ASP A 440 -1.59 -31.65 -17.32
C ASP A 440 -2.27 -33.02 -17.54
N ASP A 441 -2.78 -33.25 -18.74
CA ASP A 441 -3.61 -34.42 -19.15
C ASP A 441 -4.85 -34.65 -18.27
N GLN A 442 -5.34 -33.60 -17.59
CA GLN A 442 -6.66 -33.63 -16.99
C GLN A 442 -7.69 -33.15 -18.01
N ASP A 443 -8.69 -33.98 -18.31
CA ASP A 443 -9.80 -33.63 -19.19
C ASP A 443 -10.85 -32.76 -18.47
N THR A 444 -10.41 -31.66 -17.84
CA THR A 444 -11.29 -30.73 -17.13
C THR A 444 -11.31 -29.36 -17.82
N ALA A 445 -12.47 -28.96 -18.36
CA ALA A 445 -12.69 -27.60 -18.88
C ALA A 445 -13.07 -26.61 -17.76
N ALA A 446 -12.43 -26.74 -16.59
CA ALA A 446 -12.72 -25.89 -15.45
C ALA A 446 -12.30 -24.44 -15.76
N PRO A 447 -13.16 -23.43 -15.57
CA PRO A 447 -12.79 -22.05 -15.86
C PRO A 447 -11.55 -21.60 -15.08
N VAL A 448 -10.75 -20.74 -15.71
CA VAL A 448 -9.58 -20.10 -15.12
C VAL A 448 -9.79 -18.59 -15.12
N LEU A 449 -9.83 -18.01 -13.93
CA LEU A 449 -9.73 -16.57 -13.73
C LEU A 449 -8.27 -16.22 -13.44
N VAL A 450 -7.63 -15.54 -14.40
CA VAL A 450 -6.26 -15.04 -14.30
C VAL A 450 -6.27 -13.73 -13.52
N ALA A 451 -5.49 -13.68 -12.45
CA ALA A 451 -5.33 -12.48 -11.63
C ALA A 451 -3.84 -12.15 -11.48
N PRO A 452 -3.29 -11.24 -12.30
CA PRO A 452 -1.95 -10.73 -12.12
C PRO A 452 -1.80 -9.98 -10.78
N PRO A 453 -0.56 -9.71 -10.33
CA PRO A 453 -0.32 -8.78 -9.22
C PRO A 453 -1.03 -7.44 -9.49
N ARG A 454 -1.69 -6.87 -8.46
CA ARG A 454 -2.35 -5.56 -8.60
C ARG A 454 -1.37 -4.48 -9.09
N ARG A 455 -0.15 -4.57 -8.58
CA ARG A 455 0.99 -3.69 -8.84
C ARG A 455 1.84 -4.33 -9.93
N TRP A 456 1.22 -4.51 -11.09
CA TRP A 456 1.88 -5.23 -12.17
C TRP A 456 2.97 -4.35 -12.78
N GLU A 457 4.21 -4.67 -12.43
CA GLU A 457 5.43 -4.10 -13.00
C GLU A 457 5.83 -4.96 -14.19
N ILE A 458 5.38 -4.60 -15.40
CA ILE A 458 5.61 -5.37 -16.62
C ILE A 458 5.81 -4.42 -17.80
N SER A 459 6.72 -4.77 -18.71
CA SER A 459 7.02 -3.95 -19.88
C SER A 459 5.89 -3.99 -20.91
N ALA A 460 5.76 -2.96 -21.75
CA ALA A 460 4.78 -2.95 -22.85
C ALA A 460 4.98 -4.13 -23.80
N THR A 461 6.23 -4.45 -24.14
CA THR A 461 6.56 -5.57 -25.02
C THR A 461 6.15 -6.90 -24.41
N GLU A 462 6.29 -7.08 -23.10
CA GLU A 462 5.87 -8.32 -22.44
C GLU A 462 4.35 -8.40 -22.28
N LEU A 463 3.65 -7.28 -22.05
CA LEU A 463 2.18 -7.24 -22.09
C LEU A 463 1.63 -7.68 -23.46
N ASP A 464 2.22 -7.16 -24.54
CA ASP A 464 1.85 -7.58 -25.90
C ASP A 464 2.14 -9.08 -26.10
N THR A 465 3.31 -9.54 -25.68
CA THR A 465 3.74 -10.93 -25.79
C THR A 465 2.83 -11.89 -24.99
N LEU A 466 2.35 -11.47 -23.83
CA LEU A 466 1.39 -12.21 -23.02
C LEU A 466 0.04 -12.36 -23.74
N LEU A 467 -0.47 -11.27 -24.32
CA LEU A 467 -1.73 -11.28 -25.09
C LEU A 467 -1.61 -12.11 -26.38
N ASP A 468 -0.44 -12.07 -27.04
CA ASP A 468 -0.12 -12.96 -28.16
C ASP A 468 -0.09 -14.42 -27.74
N SER A 469 0.46 -14.72 -26.56
CA SER A 469 0.52 -16.08 -26.03
C SER A 469 -0.87 -16.63 -25.70
N LEU A 470 -1.77 -15.82 -25.14
CA LEU A 470 -3.18 -16.19 -24.96
C LEU A 470 -3.88 -16.42 -26.31
N THR A 471 -3.55 -15.61 -27.32
CA THR A 471 -4.05 -15.81 -28.68
C THR A 471 -3.53 -17.11 -29.28
N ALA A 472 -2.25 -17.44 -29.09
CA ALA A 472 -1.66 -18.69 -29.55
C ALA A 472 -2.33 -19.91 -28.90
N LEU A 473 -2.52 -19.90 -27.56
CA LEU A 473 -3.24 -20.96 -26.85
C LEU A 473 -4.68 -21.13 -27.36
N ARG A 474 -5.35 -20.04 -27.71
CA ARG A 474 -6.70 -20.06 -28.30
C ARG A 474 -6.67 -20.70 -29.69
N LEU A 475 -5.73 -20.31 -30.54
CA LEU A 475 -5.58 -20.86 -31.89
C LEU A 475 -5.25 -22.35 -31.85
N SER A 476 -4.52 -22.81 -30.84
CA SER A 476 -4.27 -24.22 -30.57
C SER A 476 -5.45 -24.96 -29.92
N GLY A 477 -6.58 -24.29 -29.69
CA GLY A 477 -7.80 -24.87 -29.14
C GLY A 477 -7.73 -25.24 -27.64
N LEU A 478 -6.72 -24.76 -26.92
CA LEU A 478 -6.56 -25.03 -25.49
C LEU A 478 -7.44 -24.11 -24.63
N VAL A 479 -7.54 -22.83 -25.00
CA VAL A 479 -8.29 -21.83 -24.23
C VAL A 479 -9.42 -21.20 -25.03
N GLN A 480 -10.50 -20.86 -24.33
CA GLN A 480 -11.62 -20.09 -24.83
C GLN A 480 -11.69 -18.77 -24.05
N PRO A 481 -11.38 -17.61 -24.67
CA PRO A 481 -11.62 -16.31 -24.05
C PRO A 481 -13.09 -16.15 -23.66
N THR A 482 -13.33 -15.86 -22.38
CA THR A 482 -14.67 -15.77 -21.76
C THR A 482 -14.73 -14.52 -20.88
N SER A 483 -15.90 -13.86 -20.86
CA SER A 483 -16.08 -12.64 -20.07
C SER A 483 -16.12 -12.94 -18.56
N LEU A 484 -15.73 -11.98 -17.74
CA LEU A 484 -15.87 -12.12 -16.28
C LEU A 484 -17.35 -12.28 -15.87
N ASP A 485 -18.28 -11.65 -16.61
CA ASP A 485 -19.71 -11.74 -16.33
C ASP A 485 -20.24 -13.17 -16.46
N ASP A 486 -19.74 -13.94 -17.44
CA ASP A 486 -20.10 -15.35 -17.60
C ASP A 486 -19.59 -16.19 -16.42
N LEU A 487 -18.40 -15.88 -15.87
CA LEU A 487 -17.89 -16.54 -14.68
C LEU A 487 -18.69 -16.18 -13.42
N LEU A 488 -19.08 -14.90 -13.29
CA LEU A 488 -19.90 -14.40 -12.17
C LEU A 488 -21.31 -15.02 -12.18
N ALA A 489 -21.86 -15.26 -13.39
CA ALA A 489 -23.16 -15.89 -13.58
C ALA A 489 -23.16 -17.41 -13.29
N GLY A 490 -21.98 -18.02 -13.12
CA GLY A 490 -21.85 -19.43 -12.79
C GLY A 490 -22.56 -19.83 -11.50
N GLU A 491 -23.03 -21.08 -11.45
CA GLU A 491 -23.60 -21.65 -10.23
C GLU A 491 -22.52 -21.85 -9.16
N ALA A 492 -22.90 -21.64 -7.90
CA ALA A 492 -21.98 -21.88 -6.79
C ALA A 492 -21.67 -23.38 -6.69
N ALA A 493 -20.39 -23.74 -6.74
CA ALA A 493 -19.92 -25.12 -6.62
C ALA A 493 -20.07 -25.67 -5.19
N GLY A 494 -20.37 -24.82 -4.22
CA GLY A 494 -20.64 -25.21 -2.84
C GLY A 494 -20.46 -24.04 -1.87
N THR A 495 -20.27 -24.38 -0.59
CA THR A 495 -20.01 -23.42 0.47
C THR A 495 -18.54 -23.46 0.92
N ALA A 496 -17.96 -22.29 1.14
CA ALA A 496 -16.62 -22.13 1.69
C ALA A 496 -16.68 -21.45 3.07
N ALA A 497 -15.67 -21.71 3.90
CA ALA A 497 -15.48 -20.97 5.15
C ALA A 497 -14.38 -19.92 4.95
N PRO A 498 -14.51 -18.70 5.50
CA PRO A 498 -13.41 -17.76 5.57
C PRO A 498 -12.22 -18.40 6.30
N ARG A 499 -11.02 -18.35 5.71
CA ARG A 499 -9.80 -18.74 6.43
C ARG A 499 -9.21 -17.50 7.07
N ASP A 500 -9.07 -17.53 8.39
CA ASP A 500 -8.22 -16.58 9.09
C ASP A 500 -6.75 -16.93 8.78
N MET A 501 -6.18 -16.28 7.76
CA MET A 501 -4.82 -16.56 7.29
C MET A 501 -3.73 -16.00 8.22
N THR A 502 -4.12 -15.29 9.29
CA THR A 502 -3.22 -14.65 10.26
C THR A 502 -2.30 -15.63 10.99
N ALA A 503 -2.69 -16.91 11.11
CA ALA A 503 -1.96 -17.91 11.90
C ALA A 503 -0.88 -18.74 11.14
N SER A 504 -0.82 -18.70 9.80
CA SER A 504 0.11 -19.55 9.02
C SER A 504 1.08 -18.80 8.10
N SER A 505 1.09 -17.46 8.09
CA SER A 505 1.80 -16.69 7.06
C SER A 505 2.68 -15.58 7.62
N ALA A 506 3.57 -15.93 8.56
CA ALA A 506 4.65 -15.04 8.99
C ALA A 506 5.69 -14.77 7.88
N SER A 507 5.59 -15.45 6.72
CA SER A 507 6.60 -15.45 5.65
C SER A 507 6.18 -14.78 4.33
N SER A 508 4.92 -14.40 4.11
CA SER A 508 4.49 -13.72 2.88
C SER A 508 4.30 -12.22 3.10
N ALA A 509 5.14 -11.39 2.46
CA ALA A 509 5.07 -9.93 2.56
C ALA A 509 3.67 -9.37 2.23
N SER A 510 2.93 -10.01 1.32
CA SER A 510 1.58 -9.63 0.89
C SER A 510 0.48 -9.73 1.98
N LEU A 511 0.73 -10.48 3.08
CA LEU A 511 -0.22 -10.67 4.18
C LEU A 511 0.19 -9.93 5.47
N ARG A 512 1.23 -9.09 5.42
CA ARG A 512 1.71 -8.34 6.59
C ARG A 512 0.68 -7.30 7.04
N GLU A 513 0.20 -7.42 8.27
CA GLU A 513 -0.70 -6.43 8.86
C GLU A 513 0.10 -5.23 9.42
N PRO A 514 -0.48 -4.00 9.43
CA PRO A 514 0.16 -2.83 10.04
C PRO A 514 0.43 -3.01 11.53
N ASP A 515 1.51 -2.38 12.01
CA ASP A 515 1.85 -2.34 13.44
C ASP A 515 0.76 -1.62 14.27
N GLN A 516 0.60 -2.01 15.53
CA GLN A 516 -0.40 -1.42 16.42
C GLN A 516 -0.26 0.11 16.58
N SER A 517 0.97 0.63 16.58
CA SER A 517 1.20 2.08 16.66
C SER A 517 0.62 2.83 15.46
N VAL A 518 0.64 2.25 14.26
CA VAL A 518 0.01 2.83 13.07
C VAL A 518 -1.51 2.82 13.24
N LEU A 519 -2.07 1.73 13.75
CA LEU A 519 -3.52 1.64 13.99
C LEU A 519 -3.98 2.66 15.03
N ASP A 520 -3.20 2.88 16.10
CA ASP A 520 -3.52 3.86 17.13
C ASP A 520 -3.49 5.29 16.56
N GLU A 521 -2.47 5.63 15.75
CA GLU A 521 -2.38 6.93 15.07
C GLU A 521 -3.53 7.17 14.08
N LEU A 522 -3.90 6.16 13.29
CA LEU A 522 -5.03 6.25 12.37
C LEU A 522 -6.37 6.32 13.11
N ALA A 523 -6.50 5.65 14.26
CA ALA A 523 -7.67 5.76 15.13
C ALA A 523 -7.81 7.15 15.76
N ASP A 524 -6.70 7.82 16.09
CA ASP A 524 -6.70 9.23 16.51
C ASP A 524 -7.23 10.13 15.39
N VAL A 525 -6.71 9.97 14.16
CA VAL A 525 -7.19 10.74 12.97
C VAL A 525 -8.69 10.57 12.77
N GLN A 526 -9.20 9.34 12.84
CA GLN A 526 -10.62 9.05 12.67
C GLN A 526 -11.51 9.64 13.77
N ARG A 527 -11.08 9.53 15.04
CA ARG A 527 -11.81 10.17 16.16
C ARG A 527 -11.85 11.68 16.01
N THR A 528 -10.75 12.30 15.60
CA THR A 528 -10.68 13.73 15.34
C THR A 528 -11.54 14.13 14.15
N ALA A 529 -11.53 13.38 13.05
CA ALA A 529 -12.37 13.64 11.89
C ALA A 529 -13.87 13.61 12.24
N ALA A 530 -14.32 12.57 12.96
CA ALA A 530 -15.71 12.43 13.38
C ALA A 530 -16.16 13.57 14.33
N ASP A 531 -15.33 13.95 15.30
CA ASP A 531 -15.63 15.07 16.20
C ASP A 531 -15.63 16.43 15.48
N LEU A 532 -14.71 16.63 14.53
CA LEU A 532 -14.72 17.82 13.67
C LEU A 532 -16.00 17.88 12.83
N GLU A 533 -16.39 16.80 12.19
CA GLU A 533 -17.62 16.75 11.40
C GLU A 533 -18.85 17.04 12.26
N GLN A 534 -18.95 16.43 13.44
CA GLN A 534 -20.03 16.67 14.39
C GLN A 534 -20.09 18.12 14.88
N ALA A 535 -18.94 18.79 15.01
CA ALA A 535 -18.85 20.20 15.39
C ALA A 535 -19.16 21.16 14.22
N MET A 536 -19.13 20.67 12.98
CA MET A 536 -19.38 21.45 11.77
C MET A 536 -20.87 21.45 11.38
N ALA A 537 -21.28 22.51 10.68
CA ALA A 537 -22.61 22.62 10.11
C ALA A 537 -22.56 23.28 8.73
N VAL A 538 -23.54 22.96 7.89
CA VAL A 538 -23.69 23.61 6.58
C VAL A 538 -23.88 25.10 6.79
N ASP A 539 -22.98 25.90 6.22
CA ASP A 539 -23.11 27.35 6.24
C ASP A 539 -24.18 27.78 5.21
N PRO A 540 -25.18 28.62 5.59
CA PRO A 540 -26.25 29.03 4.69
C PRO A 540 -25.78 29.71 3.40
N THR A 541 -24.59 30.32 3.41
CA THR A 541 -24.05 31.06 2.26
C THR A 541 -23.16 30.20 1.37
N ARG A 542 -22.37 29.29 1.96
CA ARG A 542 -21.42 28.44 1.22
C ARG A 542 -22.02 27.12 0.74
N GLN A 543 -23.02 26.58 1.45
CA GLN A 543 -23.69 25.32 1.10
C GLN A 543 -22.74 24.11 0.93
N VAL A 544 -21.59 24.13 1.63
CA VAL A 544 -20.66 22.99 1.68
C VAL A 544 -21.08 22.05 2.79
N GLN A 545 -21.08 20.75 2.51
CA GLN A 545 -21.38 19.71 3.51
C GLN A 545 -20.16 19.45 4.39
N PRO A 546 -20.32 19.35 5.73
CA PRO A 546 -19.25 18.95 6.65
C PRO A 546 -18.49 17.68 6.20
N ALA A 547 -19.22 16.65 5.79
CA ALA A 547 -18.65 15.41 5.23
C ALA A 547 -17.62 15.68 4.11
N ALA A 548 -17.90 16.63 3.20
CA ALA A 548 -16.97 16.95 2.12
C ALA A 548 -15.65 17.59 2.60
N VAL A 549 -15.67 18.25 3.77
CA VAL A 549 -14.47 18.87 4.38
C VAL A 549 -13.61 17.82 5.07
N VAL A 550 -14.21 16.78 5.66
CA VAL A 550 -13.48 15.70 6.35
C VAL A 550 -13.17 14.49 5.45
N GLN A 551 -13.86 14.31 4.32
CA GLN A 551 -13.62 13.24 3.37
C GLN A 551 -12.14 13.08 2.99
N PRO A 552 -11.36 14.15 2.77
CA PRO A 552 -9.94 13.99 2.47
C PRO A 552 -9.13 13.33 3.58
N LEU A 553 -9.57 13.40 4.85
CA LEU A 553 -8.97 12.67 5.98
C LEU A 553 -9.33 11.19 5.93
N HIS A 554 -10.58 10.84 5.60
CA HIS A 554 -10.97 9.43 5.38
C HIS A 554 -10.14 8.83 4.25
N ASN A 555 -10.03 9.53 3.11
CA ASN A 555 -9.20 9.09 1.99
C ASN A 555 -7.72 8.95 2.39
N ALA A 556 -7.21 9.81 3.29
CA ALA A 556 -5.84 9.68 3.81
C ALA A 556 -5.67 8.43 4.68
N VAL A 557 -6.66 8.07 5.50
CA VAL A 557 -6.67 6.80 6.25
C VAL A 557 -6.75 5.59 5.32
N LEU A 558 -7.61 5.64 4.29
CA LEU A 558 -7.68 4.58 3.26
C LEU A 558 -6.32 4.37 2.58
N ARG A 559 -5.65 5.45 2.14
CA ARG A 559 -4.29 5.39 1.57
C ARG A 559 -3.27 4.81 2.56
N ALA A 560 -3.34 5.17 3.84
CA ALA A 560 -2.43 4.68 4.87
C ALA A 560 -2.63 3.17 5.17
N THR A 561 -3.81 2.63 4.92
CA THR A 561 -4.11 1.18 5.08
C THR A 561 -3.92 0.36 3.80
N SER A 562 -3.38 0.98 2.75
CA SER A 562 -3.16 0.33 1.45
C SER A 562 -2.24 -0.90 1.56
N ALA A 563 -2.57 -1.95 0.83
CA ALA A 563 -1.69 -3.12 0.66
C ALA A 563 -0.33 -2.76 0.04
N ALA A 564 -0.26 -1.60 -0.62
CA ALA A 564 0.93 -0.97 -1.16
C ALA A 564 2.17 -1.00 -0.25
N TRP A 565 1.96 -0.80 1.04
CA TRP A 565 3.03 -0.53 1.99
C TRP A 565 3.63 -1.81 2.57
N ARG A 566 3.03 -2.98 2.30
CA ARG A 566 3.43 -4.26 2.91
C ARG A 566 4.72 -4.83 2.35
N THR A 567 5.06 -4.45 1.12
CA THR A 567 6.30 -4.85 0.43
C THR A 567 7.43 -3.86 0.64
N ASP A 568 7.18 -2.70 1.26
CA ASP A 568 8.18 -1.69 1.55
C ASP A 568 8.71 -1.87 2.99
N VAL A 569 10.02 -1.76 3.16
CA VAL A 569 10.70 -1.88 4.46
C VAL A 569 10.71 -0.54 5.23
N GLY A 570 9.96 0.46 4.73
CA GLY A 570 9.77 1.76 5.36
C GLY A 570 9.18 1.69 6.78
N THR A 571 9.41 2.73 7.58
CA THR A 571 8.91 2.76 8.96
C THR A 571 7.40 2.99 9.00
N ALA A 572 6.73 2.27 9.89
CA ALA A 572 5.30 2.39 10.17
C ALA A 572 4.82 3.85 10.33
N ALA A 573 5.64 4.71 10.95
CA ALA A 573 5.35 6.13 11.16
C ALA A 573 5.24 6.96 9.86
N ALA A 574 5.97 6.59 8.81
CA ALA A 574 5.95 7.31 7.54
C ALA A 574 4.61 7.14 6.79
N VAL A 575 3.93 6.01 6.99
CA VAL A 575 2.68 5.68 6.31
C VAL A 575 1.50 6.49 6.88
N ALA A 576 1.45 6.70 8.20
CA ALA A 576 0.38 7.48 8.85
C ALA A 576 0.67 8.99 8.95
N ALA A 577 1.91 9.43 8.74
CA ALA A 577 2.28 10.85 8.85
C ALA A 577 1.43 11.79 7.97
N PRO A 578 1.16 11.50 6.68
CA PRO A 578 0.33 12.38 5.84
C PRO A 578 -1.09 12.58 6.39
N ALA A 579 -1.71 11.53 6.93
CA ALA A 579 -3.05 11.61 7.51
C ALA A 579 -3.07 12.51 8.76
N ARG A 580 -2.03 12.42 9.60
CA ARG A 580 -1.87 13.28 10.79
C ARG A 580 -1.61 14.73 10.40
N GLU A 581 -0.66 14.98 9.49
CA GLU A 581 -0.33 16.33 9.05
C GLU A 581 -1.54 17.03 8.40
N GLN A 582 -2.35 16.30 7.64
CA GLN A 582 -3.58 16.85 7.07
C GLN A 582 -4.64 17.13 8.13
N THR A 583 -4.73 16.29 9.17
CA THR A 583 -5.61 16.53 10.33
C THR A 583 -5.17 17.79 11.08
N ASP A 584 -3.87 17.95 11.33
CA ASP A 584 -3.30 19.14 11.94
C ASP A 584 -3.57 20.38 11.07
N ALA A 585 -3.34 20.29 9.76
CA ALA A 585 -3.63 21.39 8.85
C ALA A 585 -5.11 21.81 8.89
N LEU A 586 -6.04 20.86 9.03
CA LEU A 586 -7.47 21.14 9.13
C LEU A 586 -7.84 21.80 10.48
N THR A 587 -7.34 21.27 11.60
CA THR A 587 -7.61 21.83 12.93
C THR A 587 -7.03 23.25 13.09
N HIS A 588 -5.94 23.56 12.37
CA HIS A 588 -5.32 24.89 12.34
C HIS A 588 -6.06 25.92 11.48
N ARG A 589 -7.11 25.52 10.75
CA ARG A 589 -8.00 26.47 10.04
C ARG A 589 -8.90 27.25 10.99
N VAL A 590 -8.99 26.85 12.25
CA VAL A 590 -9.77 27.52 13.30
C VAL A 590 -8.82 27.97 14.40
N THR A 591 -8.75 29.28 14.64
CA THR A 591 -7.71 29.87 15.51
C THR A 591 -8.30 30.87 16.49
N VAL A 592 -7.53 31.11 17.56
CA VAL A 592 -7.75 32.18 18.53
C VAL A 592 -6.55 33.11 18.56
N ALA A 593 -6.81 34.40 18.68
CA ALA A 593 -5.81 35.43 18.89
C ALA A 593 -6.22 36.35 20.05
N THR A 594 -5.22 36.79 20.80
CA THR A 594 -5.34 37.75 21.91
C THR A 594 -4.64 39.06 21.54
N PRO A 595 -4.98 40.21 22.15
CA PRO A 595 -4.27 41.46 21.91
C PRO A 595 -2.79 41.35 22.31
N GLU A 596 -1.90 41.98 21.54
CA GLU A 596 -0.46 42.01 21.83
C GLU A 596 -0.11 42.85 23.08
N GLN A 597 -0.98 43.77 23.49
CA GLN A 597 -0.76 44.64 24.64
C GLN A 597 -1.42 44.05 25.89
N ALA A 598 -0.71 44.12 27.02
CA ALA A 598 -1.21 43.66 28.31
C ALA A 598 -2.53 44.37 28.68
N VAL A 599 -3.54 43.59 29.02
CA VAL A 599 -4.84 44.12 29.43
C VAL A 599 -4.77 44.50 30.92
N SER A 600 -4.94 45.78 31.24
CA SER A 600 -5.01 46.26 32.62
C SER A 600 -6.44 46.15 33.15
N LEU A 601 -6.65 45.38 34.20
CA LEU A 601 -7.96 45.24 34.86
C LEU A 601 -8.16 46.42 35.81
N ALA A 602 -9.04 47.35 35.44
CA ALA A 602 -9.37 48.53 36.26
C ALA A 602 -10.51 48.29 37.26
N SER A 603 -11.19 47.15 37.17
CA SER A 603 -12.36 46.76 37.98
C SER A 603 -12.41 45.24 38.17
N ASP A 604 -13.11 44.77 39.21
CA ASP A 604 -13.24 43.35 39.60
C ASP A 604 -13.71 42.42 38.46
N SER A 605 -14.42 42.94 37.46
CA SER A 605 -15.05 42.19 36.36
C SER A 605 -14.76 42.79 34.97
N SER A 606 -13.48 42.82 34.55
CA SER A 606 -13.14 43.26 33.18
C SER A 606 -13.17 42.10 32.18
N PRO A 607 -13.96 42.20 31.10
CA PRO A 607 -14.05 41.11 30.12
C PRO A 607 -12.78 41.00 29.28
N LEU A 608 -12.34 39.75 29.06
CA LEU A 608 -11.16 39.41 28.27
C LEU A 608 -11.51 39.38 26.77
N PRO A 609 -10.95 40.27 25.94
CA PRO A 609 -11.18 40.22 24.50
C PRO A 609 -10.38 39.07 23.88
N VAL A 610 -11.07 38.19 23.16
CA VAL A 610 -10.48 37.12 22.35
C VAL A 610 -11.04 37.20 20.93
N THR A 611 -10.17 37.08 19.92
CA THR A 611 -10.58 37.08 18.52
C THR A 611 -10.54 35.66 17.99
N LEU A 612 -11.69 35.15 17.56
CA LEU A 612 -11.85 33.83 16.98
C LEU A 612 -11.88 33.95 15.46
N SER A 613 -11.25 33.02 14.74
CA SER A 613 -11.23 32.99 13.28
C SER A 613 -11.53 31.59 12.78
N ASN A 614 -12.47 31.46 11.84
CA ASN A 614 -12.77 30.22 11.12
C ASN A 614 -12.47 30.43 9.63
N SER A 615 -11.48 29.71 9.09
CA SER A 615 -11.14 29.75 7.66
C SER A 615 -11.69 28.57 6.86
N LEU A 616 -12.48 27.69 7.50
CA LEU A 616 -13.16 26.58 6.84
C LEU A 616 -14.30 27.09 5.94
N PRO A 617 -14.71 26.32 4.91
CA PRO A 617 -15.85 26.64 4.06
C PRO A 617 -17.21 26.30 4.70
N VAL A 618 -17.20 25.81 5.95
CA VAL A 618 -18.37 25.42 6.73
C VAL A 618 -18.42 26.20 8.05
N ALA A 619 -19.60 26.26 8.66
CA ALA A 619 -19.72 26.77 10.02
C ALA A 619 -19.16 25.72 11.00
N ILE A 620 -18.59 26.17 12.12
CA ILE A 620 -18.08 25.28 13.16
C ILE A 620 -18.41 25.82 14.56
N THR A 621 -18.81 24.93 15.45
CA THR A 621 -19.04 25.25 16.86
C THR A 621 -17.75 25.02 17.65
N VAL A 622 -17.34 26.03 18.43
CA VAL A 622 -16.12 25.96 19.24
C VAL A 622 -16.41 26.25 20.70
N LYS A 623 -15.62 25.64 21.58
CA LYS A 623 -15.56 25.90 23.01
C LYS A 623 -14.25 26.59 23.34
N ILE A 624 -14.32 27.65 24.15
CA ILE A 624 -13.14 28.40 24.59
C ILE A 624 -12.73 27.89 25.96
N ASN A 625 -11.48 27.46 26.08
CA ASN A 625 -10.91 26.98 27.32
C ASN A 625 -9.83 27.96 27.79
N LEU A 626 -9.91 28.36 29.06
CA LEU A 626 -8.88 29.15 29.71
C LEU A 626 -8.00 28.23 30.56
N GLU A 627 -6.73 28.10 30.16
CA GLU A 627 -5.71 27.35 30.86
C GLU A 627 -4.82 28.31 31.69
N ASN A 628 -4.16 27.80 32.73
CA ASN A 628 -3.31 28.59 33.64
C ASN A 628 -4.04 29.72 34.43
N ILE A 629 -5.31 29.49 34.78
CA ILE A 629 -6.16 30.45 35.51
C ILE A 629 -5.85 30.60 37.02
N ALA A 630 -4.61 30.37 37.45
CA ALA A 630 -4.25 30.47 38.87
C ALA A 630 -4.48 31.90 39.40
N GLY A 631 -5.56 32.09 40.17
CA GLY A 631 -5.97 33.40 40.67
C GLY A 631 -7.08 34.08 39.87
N LEU A 632 -7.75 33.36 38.96
CA LEU A 632 -8.91 33.84 38.19
C LEU A 632 -10.07 32.86 38.32
N ARG A 633 -11.29 33.38 38.34
CA ARG A 633 -12.51 32.58 38.25
C ARG A 633 -13.23 32.94 36.95
N PRO A 634 -13.10 32.13 35.89
CA PRO A 634 -13.88 32.36 34.68
C PRO A 634 -15.37 32.11 34.92
N ALA A 635 -16.21 32.90 34.26
CA ALA A 635 -17.63 32.59 34.13
C ALA A 635 -17.83 31.39 33.19
N ASP A 636 -19.03 30.79 33.21
CA ASP A 636 -19.39 29.74 32.26
C ASP A 636 -19.37 30.29 30.83
N ILE A 637 -18.59 29.66 29.95
CA ILE A 637 -18.40 30.12 28.56
C ILE A 637 -19.22 29.20 27.65
N PRO A 638 -20.30 29.71 27.02
CA PRO A 638 -21.11 28.88 26.15
C PRO A 638 -20.38 28.55 24.85
N ASP A 639 -20.76 27.43 24.25
CA ASP A 639 -20.33 27.04 22.92
C ASP A 639 -20.67 28.14 21.91
N THR A 640 -19.69 28.48 21.06
CA THR A 640 -19.77 29.61 20.15
C THR A 640 -19.76 29.11 18.71
N PRO A 641 -20.85 29.30 17.94
CA PRO A 641 -20.83 29.02 16.51
C PRO A 641 -20.07 30.11 15.75
N LEU A 642 -19.23 29.67 14.82
CA LEU A 642 -18.47 30.52 13.90
C LEU A 642 -18.91 30.21 12.47
N ALA A 643 -19.41 31.21 11.74
CA ALA A 643 -19.76 31.08 10.34
C ALA A 643 -18.52 30.79 9.47
N ALA A 644 -18.73 30.28 8.26
CA ALA A 644 -17.64 29.98 7.32
C ALA A 644 -16.84 31.26 6.99
N GLY A 645 -15.51 31.17 6.98
CA GLY A 645 -14.63 32.31 6.66
C GLY A 645 -14.72 33.51 7.60
N SER A 646 -15.32 33.36 8.80
CA SER A 646 -15.59 34.48 9.71
C SER A 646 -14.44 34.78 10.67
N ARG A 647 -14.37 36.04 11.12
CA ARG A 647 -13.51 36.49 12.21
C ARG A 647 -14.32 37.34 13.18
N VAL A 648 -14.38 36.95 14.45
CA VAL A 648 -15.28 37.54 15.44
C VAL A 648 -14.58 37.72 16.78
N THR A 649 -14.70 38.91 17.36
CA THR A 649 -14.22 39.18 18.72
C THR A 649 -15.32 38.83 19.75
N ARG A 650 -14.92 38.12 20.81
CA ARG A 650 -15.74 37.76 21.97
C ARG A 650 -15.11 38.32 23.23
N TYR A 651 -15.95 38.66 24.19
CA TYR A 651 -15.58 39.24 25.46
C TYR A 651 -15.93 38.26 26.56
N ILE A 652 -14.92 37.64 27.17
CA ILE A 652 -15.11 36.58 28.17
C ILE A 652 -15.12 37.20 29.57
N PRO A 653 -16.21 37.09 30.35
CA PRO A 653 -16.23 37.56 31.72
C PRO A 653 -15.28 36.73 32.60
N ALA A 654 -14.38 37.39 33.33
CA ALA A 654 -13.47 36.75 34.28
C ALA A 654 -13.28 37.64 35.51
N ASP A 655 -13.31 37.01 36.70
CA ASP A 655 -13.07 37.71 37.97
C ASP A 655 -11.64 37.46 38.45
N ALA A 656 -10.91 38.53 38.74
CA ALA A 656 -9.58 38.45 39.34
C ALA A 656 -9.69 38.18 40.85
N LEU A 657 -9.07 37.10 41.33
CA LEU A 657 -9.07 36.73 42.75
C LEU A 657 -7.86 37.28 43.52
N ARG A 658 -6.85 37.79 42.81
CA ARG A 658 -5.58 38.30 43.35
C ARG A 658 -5.02 39.43 42.50
N THR A 659 -4.10 40.18 43.08
CA THR A 659 -3.33 41.24 42.40
C THR A 659 -2.05 40.67 41.80
N GLY A 660 -1.59 41.28 40.71
CA GLY A 660 -0.36 40.87 40.03
C GLY A 660 -0.51 40.72 38.53
N ARG A 661 0.53 40.13 37.90
CA ARG A 661 0.53 39.80 36.48
C ARG A 661 0.15 38.34 36.29
N PHE A 662 -0.75 38.08 35.36
CA PHE A 662 -1.25 36.75 35.01
C PHE A 662 -0.98 36.48 33.55
N ASN A 663 -0.52 35.27 33.24
CA ASN A 663 -0.38 34.77 31.88
C ASN A 663 -1.42 33.67 31.69
N ILE A 664 -2.50 33.96 30.98
CA ILE A 664 -3.54 33.00 30.65
C ILE A 664 -3.27 32.44 29.25
N ASN A 665 -3.46 31.14 29.08
CA ASN A 665 -3.51 30.55 27.76
C ASN A 665 -4.98 30.35 27.36
N VAL A 666 -5.36 30.92 26.22
CA VAL A 666 -6.68 30.74 25.62
C VAL A 666 -6.55 29.66 24.55
N ALA A 667 -7.19 28.51 24.76
CA ALA A 667 -7.23 27.41 23.81
C ALA A 667 -8.64 27.23 23.26
N LEU A 668 -8.76 26.74 22.03
CA LEU A 668 -10.04 26.35 21.44
C LEU A 668 -10.15 24.83 21.37
N THR A 669 -11.35 24.32 21.61
CA THR A 669 -11.71 22.94 21.29
C THR A 669 -13.04 22.89 20.55
N THR A 670 -13.36 21.79 19.89
CA THR A 670 -14.74 21.42 19.59
C THR A 670 -15.50 21.10 20.90
N PRO A 671 -16.84 20.97 20.85
CA PRO A 671 -17.61 20.45 21.99
C PRO A 671 -17.21 19.03 22.43
N GLY A 672 -16.81 18.16 21.49
CA GLY A 672 -16.33 16.80 21.80
C GLY A 672 -14.87 16.72 22.24
N GLY A 673 -14.12 17.82 22.17
CA GLY A 673 -12.82 17.98 22.85
C GLY A 673 -11.60 18.02 21.94
N THR A 674 -11.74 17.90 20.62
CA THR A 674 -10.64 18.11 19.66
C THR A 674 -10.11 19.53 19.79
N ARG A 675 -8.79 19.68 20.01
CA ARG A 675 -8.12 20.97 20.07
C ARG A 675 -8.05 21.62 18.69
N LEU A 676 -8.28 22.93 18.64
CA LEU A 676 -8.30 23.73 17.41
C LEU A 676 -7.20 24.81 17.47
N GLY A 677 -6.41 24.88 16.41
CA GLY A 677 -5.28 25.81 16.28
C GLY A 677 -4.27 25.74 17.44
N THR A 678 -3.50 26.82 17.58
CA THR A 678 -2.53 26.98 18.67
C THR A 678 -3.11 27.85 19.79
N PRO A 679 -2.86 27.53 21.07
CA PRO A 679 -3.27 28.40 22.18
C PRO A 679 -2.65 29.79 22.08
N ALA A 680 -3.44 30.82 22.36
CA ALA A 680 -3.00 32.22 22.40
C ALA A 680 -2.71 32.65 23.84
N GLN A 681 -1.61 33.39 24.06
CA GLN A 681 -1.23 33.87 25.38
C GLN A 681 -1.79 35.27 25.64
N LEU A 682 -2.39 35.49 26.79
CA LEU A 682 -2.90 36.79 27.23
C LEU A 682 -2.21 37.22 28.53
N GLU A 683 -1.48 38.33 28.48
CA GLU A 683 -0.92 38.97 29.67
C GLU A 683 -1.96 39.93 30.27
N LEU A 684 -2.23 39.73 31.56
CA LEU A 684 -3.18 40.53 32.34
C LEU A 684 -2.46 41.13 33.53
N THR A 685 -2.71 42.42 33.78
CA THR A 685 -2.23 43.07 35.00
C THR A 685 -3.44 43.47 35.84
N SER A 686 -3.55 42.91 37.05
CA SER A 686 -4.53 43.33 38.05
C SER A 686 -3.88 44.28 39.06
N THR A 687 -4.35 45.53 39.08
CA THR A 687 -3.84 46.59 39.96
C THR A 687 -4.73 46.82 41.18
N GLU A 688 -5.50 45.83 41.63
CA GLU A 688 -6.44 46.04 42.73
C GLU A 688 -5.74 46.50 44.02
N PHE A 689 -6.15 47.65 44.53
CA PHE A 689 -5.85 48.12 45.89
C PHE A 689 -6.99 47.65 46.79
N GLY A 690 -7.00 46.37 47.12
CA GLY A 690 -8.16 45.72 47.74
C GLY A 690 -8.59 46.30 49.08
N LEU A 691 -9.76 45.83 49.52
CA LEU A 691 -10.55 46.15 50.73
C LEU A 691 -9.78 46.68 51.95
N PHE A 692 -8.52 46.28 52.13
CA PHE A 692 -7.57 46.83 53.10
C PHE A 692 -7.51 48.35 53.11
N THR A 693 -7.42 49.02 51.96
CA THR A 693 -7.32 50.49 51.93
C THR A 693 -8.61 51.12 52.43
N VAL A 694 -9.76 50.56 52.05
CA VAL A 694 -11.08 51.01 52.50
C VAL A 694 -11.27 50.75 53.99
N VAL A 695 -10.94 49.55 54.48
CA VAL A 695 -11.03 49.18 55.90
C VAL A 695 -10.07 50.00 56.74
N LEU A 696 -8.83 50.22 56.27
CA LEU A 696 -7.83 51.07 56.93
C LEU A 696 -8.29 52.53 56.99
N THR A 697 -8.85 53.06 55.90
CA THR A 697 -9.35 54.44 55.85
C THR A 697 -10.60 54.60 56.71
N ALA A 698 -11.48 53.60 56.73
CA ALA A 698 -12.67 53.58 57.58
C ALA A 698 -12.31 53.42 59.08
N THR A 699 -11.32 52.59 59.42
CA THR A 699 -10.83 52.47 60.81
C THR A 699 -10.08 53.72 61.24
N ALA A 700 -9.25 54.32 60.40
CA ALA A 700 -8.60 55.59 60.67
C ALA A 700 -9.63 56.73 60.83
N GLY A 701 -10.65 56.79 59.96
CA GLY A 701 -11.77 57.72 60.05
C GLY A 701 -12.61 57.52 61.32
N GLY A 702 -12.94 56.28 61.66
CA GLY A 702 -13.66 55.93 62.89
C GLY A 702 -12.85 56.26 64.15
N ALA A 703 -11.55 56.00 64.15
CA ALA A 703 -10.64 56.37 65.23
C ALA A 703 -10.56 57.90 65.40
N LEU A 704 -10.53 58.65 64.29
CA LEU A 704 -10.58 60.11 64.32
C LEU A 704 -11.88 60.64 64.92
N VAL A 705 -13.03 60.09 64.53
CA VAL A 705 -14.34 60.45 65.11
C VAL A 705 -14.38 60.14 66.61
N LEU A 706 -13.88 58.97 67.03
CA LEU A 706 -13.79 58.59 68.44
C LEU A 706 -12.85 59.51 69.25
N LEU A 707 -11.68 59.86 68.70
CA LEU A 707 -10.73 60.77 69.33
C LEU A 707 -11.28 62.19 69.44
N SER A 708 -11.96 62.69 68.39
CA SER A 708 -12.62 64.00 68.42
C SER A 708 -13.78 64.03 69.43
N GLY A 709 -14.60 62.97 69.46
CA GLY A 709 -15.66 62.81 70.46
C GLY A 709 -15.14 62.73 71.89
N ARG A 710 -14.06 61.98 72.14
CA ARG A 710 -13.40 61.90 73.45
C ARG A 710 -12.82 63.25 73.89
N ARG A 711 -12.29 64.05 72.96
CA ARG A 711 -11.78 65.40 73.25
C ARG A 711 -12.89 66.36 73.65
N ILE A 712 -14.05 66.30 72.99
CA ILE A 712 -15.24 67.09 73.34
C ILE A 712 -15.82 66.65 74.70
N TYR A 713 -15.92 65.34 74.94
CA TYR A 713 -16.40 64.80 76.21
C TYR A 713 -15.50 65.19 77.40
N ARG A 714 -14.17 65.15 77.24
CA ARG A 714 -13.24 65.65 78.27
C ARG A 714 -13.36 67.16 78.50
N ARG A 715 -13.65 67.95 77.46
CA ARG A 715 -13.85 69.40 77.58
C ARG A 715 -15.11 69.74 78.38
N VAL A 716 -16.19 68.99 78.20
CA VAL A 716 -17.46 69.20 78.92
C VAL A 716 -17.42 68.66 80.36
N ARG A 717 -16.56 67.67 80.65
CA ARG A 717 -16.41 67.12 82.01
C ARG A 717 -15.37 67.84 82.87
N GLY A 718 -14.55 68.71 82.28
CA GLY A 718 -13.58 69.58 82.99
C GLY A 718 -14.20 70.82 83.64
N ASP A 719 -15.35 71.29 83.16
CA ASP A 719 -16.03 72.52 83.64
C ASP A 719 -17.09 72.26 84.75
N ARG A 720 -17.01 71.13 85.46
CA ARG A 720 -18.00 70.78 86.53
C ARG A 720 -17.41 70.54 87.92
N THR A 721 -16.16 70.90 88.16
CA THR A 721 -15.54 70.95 89.49
C THR A 721 -14.88 72.31 89.71
N ASP A 722 -15.72 73.34 89.88
CA ASP A 722 -15.43 74.53 90.67
C ASP A 722 -16.72 75.36 90.84
N ARG A 723 -17.50 75.00 91.86
CA ARG A 723 -18.44 75.86 92.61
C ARG A 723 -19.15 75.04 93.69
N SER A 724 -18.48 74.93 94.83
CA SER A 724 -19.10 74.92 96.16
C SER A 724 -18.39 75.96 96.99
#